data_AF-A0A9X8HEB1-F1
#
_entry.id   AF-A0A9X8HEB1-F1
#
_cell.length_a   1.000
_cell.length_b   1.000
_cell.length_c   1.000
_cell.angle_alpha   90.00
_cell.angle_beta   90.00
_cell.angle_gamma   90.00
#
_symmetry.space_group_name_H-M   'P 1'
#
loop_
_entity.id
_entity.type
_entity.pdbx_description
1 polymer ?
#
loop_
_entity_poly.entity_id
_entity_poly.type
_entity_poly.pdbx_seq_one_letter_code
_entity_poly.pdbx_strand_id
1 'polypeptide(L)'
;MNVNALISEIIQVPHRAPSTSQSVEAIHASLAAFKAFSHHSTSSSDEEGHRDLARALEQLENSTCAWFPQYGCVILAIAAGYNALSHLVLLYPDMWQANVSHRLTGATFTAKPSGTTVLDVGTIQTEAVEGFRDRLQALLHKVATRHGNARSAVNGQGHQKTPHFIHALARQVLSSIVVEVAPYGGSTDVGMHTGIQPRATAHPLVEAALYHFVAHPPSYDRLRGHFLLWVAKQYNVEMTVDSINTAMSLVDAIALAALDMDEHGANVKAITEQLQMLRATLDSQYLHFTRSKAERFKIVEPNDVRYPALVSDALRSSQVLTTPLTMQERQARALANSGALPNFPHYGNVSPGSFQQILTWISSDARLKAGKEQDACLLVLNEIHEMMWSCAKHLSATQSPMHLSVDDVSALDQLVTAYSELLDAWLTSNDGRHQMMAKLRSYEVVVTWMGYCLVHQHCAQEYPLVLAYQTPLSWMNLGSLVLEDKRAIDAMRLVAGYIRRINNAARLPLFSLASIGGTVEFSQKFAETCDEMQQRWSSEEEATSRRMETYMNQVRAKQVRAAKLRAELPGLQSALSVASTEYTQAQQAEETTRINYPDVYVSSHKRRHGYYKTSDQVCTAVHATSSALSRMNAAQRNWDAKNAEISKTIVPPPFVVCPLPELADKAFSVLFFFLIPPSLDTLSRLAVEAQVSLVP
;
A
#
# COMPACT_ATOMS: atom_id res chain seq x y z
N MET A 1 8.63 26.44 48.74
CA MET A 1 8.57 25.18 47.98
C MET A 1 9.45 25.31 46.74
N ASN A 2 10.38 24.38 46.50
CA ASN A 2 11.17 24.38 45.25
C ASN A 2 10.35 23.71 44.14
N VAL A 3 9.49 24.51 43.49
CA VAL A 3 8.57 24.04 42.43
C VAL A 3 9.34 23.38 41.28
N ASN A 4 10.57 23.81 41.01
CA ASN A 4 11.41 23.29 39.91
C ASN A 4 11.86 21.84 40.15
N ALA A 5 12.18 21.50 41.41
CA ALA A 5 12.56 20.14 41.79
C ALA A 5 11.35 19.20 41.66
N LEU A 6 10.17 19.66 42.09
CA LEU A 6 8.93 18.91 42.02
C LEU A 6 8.47 18.68 40.56
N ILE A 7 8.54 19.69 39.68
CA ILE A 7 8.16 19.54 38.27
C ILE A 7 8.99 18.46 37.57
N SER A 8 10.26 18.33 37.93
CA SER A 8 11.15 17.30 37.37
C SER A 8 10.76 15.87 37.81
N GLU A 9 9.97 15.75 38.88
CA GLU A 9 9.40 14.48 39.37
C GLU A 9 7.96 14.25 38.89
N ILE A 10 7.17 15.30 38.68
CA ILE A 10 5.79 15.26 38.17
C ILE A 10 5.75 15.00 36.66
N ILE A 11 6.61 15.70 35.90
CA ILE A 11 6.60 15.70 34.44
C ILE A 11 7.93 15.18 33.94
N GLN A 12 7.86 14.14 33.11
CA GLN A 12 9.04 13.62 32.43
C GLN A 12 9.40 14.58 31.31
N VAL A 13 10.36 15.45 31.61
CA VAL A 13 10.81 16.50 30.71
C VAL A 13 11.84 15.91 29.72
N PRO A 14 11.54 15.80 28.41
CA PRO A 14 12.37 15.07 27.43
C PRO A 14 13.82 15.56 27.33
N HIS A 15 14.06 16.83 27.68
CA HIS A 15 15.33 17.54 27.60
C HIS A 15 16.08 17.69 28.94
N ARG A 16 15.58 17.18 30.08
CA ARG A 16 16.29 17.16 31.38
C ARG A 16 16.54 15.77 31.95
N ALA A 17 17.73 15.52 32.49
CA ALA A 17 18.09 14.18 32.98
C ALA A 17 16.98 13.66 33.92
N PRO A 18 16.54 12.40 33.77
CA PRO A 18 15.48 11.86 34.61
C PRO A 18 15.82 12.02 36.09
N SER A 19 14.81 12.36 36.89
CA SER A 19 14.95 12.24 38.34
C SER A 19 15.25 10.78 38.68
N THR A 20 16.15 10.58 39.63
CA THR A 20 16.46 9.28 40.24
C THR A 20 16.11 9.30 41.73
N SER A 21 15.27 10.25 42.13
CA SER A 21 14.92 10.50 43.53
C SER A 21 14.18 9.32 44.15
N GLN A 22 14.80 8.75 45.18
CA GLN A 22 14.27 7.64 46.00
C GLN A 22 14.33 8.00 47.49
N SER A 23 14.18 9.28 47.81
CA SER A 23 14.33 9.81 49.17
C SER A 23 12.99 10.10 49.83
N VAL A 24 12.93 10.02 51.16
CA VAL A 24 11.72 10.35 51.93
C VAL A 24 11.49 11.86 51.94
N GLU A 25 12.56 12.65 51.85
CA GLU A 25 12.49 14.11 51.74
C GLU A 25 11.75 14.54 50.46
N ALA A 26 11.96 13.85 49.35
CA ALA A 26 11.23 14.10 48.10
C ALA A 26 9.75 13.73 48.20
N ILE A 27 9.41 12.64 48.90
CA ILE A 27 8.03 12.28 49.22
C ILE A 27 7.36 13.40 50.04
N HIS A 28 8.01 13.88 51.10
CA HIS A 28 7.49 14.95 51.94
C HIS A 28 7.35 16.27 51.17
N ALA A 29 8.29 16.58 50.26
CA ALA A 29 8.18 17.75 49.38
C ALA A 29 6.97 17.66 48.44
N SER A 30 6.69 16.46 47.90
CA SER A 30 5.51 16.20 47.07
C SER A 30 4.21 16.30 47.88
N LEU A 31 4.15 15.72 49.08
CA LEU A 31 2.98 15.82 49.98
C LEU A 31 2.71 17.29 50.37
N ALA A 32 3.76 18.05 50.70
CA ALA A 32 3.64 19.48 51.01
C ALA A 32 3.09 20.30 49.83
N ALA A 33 3.39 19.91 48.60
CA ALA A 33 2.84 20.54 47.40
C ALA A 33 1.35 20.25 47.23
N PHE A 34 0.93 18.99 47.39
CA PHE A 34 -0.49 18.63 47.37
C PHE A 34 -1.28 19.29 48.50
N LYS A 35 -0.66 19.46 49.68
CA LYS A 35 -1.26 20.19 50.81
C LYS A 35 -1.41 21.68 50.54
N ALA A 36 -0.39 22.31 49.95
CA ALA A 36 -0.50 23.70 49.52
C ALA A 36 -1.62 23.87 48.48
N PHE A 37 -1.79 22.90 47.58
CA PHE A 37 -2.87 22.87 46.61
C PHE A 37 -4.24 22.60 47.24
N SER A 38 -4.37 21.72 48.23
CA SER A 38 -5.64 21.44 48.91
C SER A 38 -6.19 22.66 49.64
N HIS A 39 -5.32 23.54 50.14
CA HIS A 39 -5.70 24.81 50.75
C HIS A 39 -5.95 25.97 49.75
N HIS A 40 -5.72 25.75 48.45
CA HIS A 40 -5.97 26.75 47.44
C HIS A 40 -7.44 26.78 47.04
N SER A 41 -8.13 27.91 47.24
CA SER A 41 -9.54 28.06 46.85
C SER A 41 -9.71 28.05 45.34
N THR A 42 -10.43 27.05 44.83
CA THR A 42 -10.96 26.99 43.46
C THR A 42 -12.48 27.17 43.46
N SER A 43 -13.08 27.43 42.31
CA SER A 43 -14.53 27.65 42.12
C SER A 43 -15.40 26.53 42.71
N SER A 44 -16.67 26.85 43.02
CA SER A 44 -17.65 26.01 43.74
C SER A 44 -17.88 24.57 43.22
N SER A 45 -17.37 24.22 42.03
CA SER A 45 -17.51 22.90 41.41
C SER A 45 -16.49 21.86 41.87
N ASP A 46 -15.43 22.23 42.60
CA ASP A 46 -14.29 21.36 42.97
C ASP A 46 -14.06 21.24 44.48
N GLU A 47 -14.89 21.88 45.32
CA GLU A 47 -14.76 21.87 46.78
C GLU A 47 -14.79 20.46 47.39
N GLU A 48 -15.55 19.53 46.78
CA GLU A 48 -15.62 18.14 47.22
C GLU A 48 -14.29 17.40 46.99
N GLY A 49 -13.68 17.55 45.80
CA GLY A 49 -12.38 16.96 45.48
C GLY A 49 -11.24 17.51 46.34
N HIS A 50 -11.25 18.80 46.66
CA HIS A 50 -10.26 19.40 47.57
C HIS A 50 -10.42 18.90 49.02
N ARG A 51 -11.65 18.67 49.50
CA ARG A 51 -11.91 18.06 50.82
C ARG A 51 -11.47 16.60 50.90
N ASP A 52 -11.72 15.84 49.84
CA ASP A 52 -11.28 14.44 49.76
C ASP A 52 -9.76 14.33 49.68
N LEU A 53 -9.11 15.23 48.92
CA LEU A 53 -7.64 15.34 48.92
C LEU A 53 -7.10 15.68 50.31
N ALA A 54 -7.70 16.65 51.01
CA ALA A 54 -7.25 17.03 52.36
C ALA A 54 -7.36 15.84 53.34
N ARG A 55 -8.47 15.09 53.30
CA ARG A 55 -8.66 13.88 54.11
C ARG A 55 -7.63 12.79 53.76
N ALA A 56 -7.35 12.58 52.48
CA ALA A 56 -6.33 11.62 52.04
C ALA A 56 -4.92 12.04 52.52
N LEU A 57 -4.59 13.32 52.46
CA LEU A 57 -3.31 13.85 52.93
C LEU A 57 -3.15 13.68 54.46
N GLU A 58 -4.21 13.90 55.24
CA GLU A 58 -4.19 13.64 56.68
C GLU A 58 -3.86 12.16 56.99
N GLN A 59 -4.42 11.21 56.22
CA GLN A 59 -4.12 9.78 56.38
C GLN A 59 -2.66 9.42 56.01
N LEU A 60 -2.05 10.18 55.09
CA LEU A 60 -0.67 9.97 54.64
C LEU A 60 0.39 10.67 55.51
N GLU A 61 0.00 11.70 56.27
CA GLU A 61 0.87 12.42 57.23
C GLU A 61 0.86 11.80 58.63
N ASN A 62 -0.17 11.02 58.97
CA ASN A 62 -0.30 10.34 60.26
C ASN A 62 0.71 9.17 60.42
N SER A 63 0.92 8.72 61.67
CA SER A 63 1.76 7.55 62.04
C SER A 63 1.35 6.22 61.37
N THR A 64 0.31 6.22 60.55
CA THR A 64 -0.30 5.09 59.84
C THR A 64 0.43 4.70 58.55
N CYS A 65 1.42 5.48 58.11
CA CYS A 65 2.14 5.25 56.85
C CYS A 65 3.64 4.95 57.09
N ALA A 66 4.20 4.02 56.29
CA ALA A 66 5.63 3.76 56.24
C ALA A 66 6.14 3.76 54.78
N TRP A 67 6.93 4.78 54.43
CA TRP A 67 7.47 4.99 53.09
C TRP A 67 8.78 4.23 52.86
N PHE A 68 8.86 3.49 51.76
CA PHE A 68 10.08 2.76 51.35
C PHE A 68 10.46 3.11 49.89
N PRO A 69 10.82 4.37 49.59
CA PRO A 69 11.08 4.82 48.22
C PRO A 69 12.20 4.05 47.53
N GLN A 70 13.25 3.64 48.24
CA GLN A 70 14.33 2.80 47.69
C GLN A 70 13.89 1.38 47.27
N TYR A 71 12.70 0.96 47.69
CA TYR A 71 12.08 -0.32 47.31
C TYR A 71 10.83 -0.10 46.45
N GLY A 72 10.49 1.15 46.15
CA GLY A 72 9.38 1.52 45.28
C GLY A 72 8.00 1.23 45.87
N CYS A 73 7.83 1.21 47.20
CA CYS A 73 6.57 0.89 47.85
C CYS A 73 6.30 1.72 49.12
N VAL A 74 5.05 1.65 49.59
CA VAL A 74 4.56 2.21 50.85
C VAL A 74 3.69 1.18 51.57
N ILE A 75 3.76 1.12 52.90
CA ILE A 75 2.80 0.38 53.71
C ILE A 75 1.83 1.35 54.35
N LEU A 76 0.53 1.10 54.17
CA LEU A 76 -0.55 1.89 54.74
C LEU A 76 -1.31 1.05 55.76
N ALA A 77 -1.55 1.62 56.94
CA ALA A 77 -2.43 1.07 57.95
C ALA A 77 -3.80 1.78 57.86
N ILE A 78 -4.81 1.05 57.40
CA ILE A 78 -6.16 1.56 57.18
C ILE A 78 -7.03 1.09 58.35
N ALA A 79 -7.47 2.02 59.19
CA ALA A 79 -8.37 1.70 60.30
C ALA A 79 -9.72 1.21 59.75
N ALA A 80 -10.19 0.05 60.21
CA ALA A 80 -11.44 -0.54 59.71
C ALA A 80 -12.69 0.24 60.17
N GLY A 81 -12.57 1.14 61.15
CA GLY A 81 -13.62 2.08 61.57
C GLY A 81 -14.70 1.50 62.48
N TYR A 82 -14.93 0.18 62.47
CA TYR A 82 -15.93 -0.52 63.31
C TYR A 82 -15.32 -1.40 64.41
N ASN A 83 -14.00 -1.58 64.43
CA ASN A 83 -13.27 -2.32 65.46
C ASN A 83 -11.91 -1.67 65.71
N ALA A 84 -11.20 -2.11 66.76
CA ALA A 84 -9.84 -1.64 67.07
C ALA A 84 -8.77 -2.26 66.15
N LEU A 85 -9.14 -2.69 64.93
CA LEU A 85 -8.23 -3.30 63.97
C LEU A 85 -7.89 -2.33 62.83
N SER A 86 -6.65 -2.44 62.37
CA SER A 86 -6.12 -1.79 61.18
C SER A 86 -5.72 -2.84 60.15
N HIS A 87 -6.14 -2.63 58.91
CA HIS A 87 -5.77 -3.43 57.76
C HIS A 87 -4.46 -2.86 57.17
N LEU A 88 -3.43 -3.70 57.07
CA LEU A 88 -2.15 -3.33 56.49
C LEU A 88 -2.15 -3.67 54.99
N VAL A 89 -1.92 -2.68 54.16
CA VAL A 89 -1.71 -2.86 52.72
C VAL A 89 -0.35 -2.37 52.29
N LEU A 90 0.29 -3.09 51.38
CA LEU A 90 1.48 -2.64 50.69
C LEU A 90 1.08 -2.16 49.30
N LEU A 91 1.42 -0.91 48.98
CA LEU A 91 1.07 -0.26 47.74
C LEU A 91 2.35 0.12 46.98
N TYR A 92 2.37 -0.10 45.67
CA TYR A 92 3.48 0.30 44.81
C TYR A 92 3.03 0.66 43.39
N PRO A 93 3.74 1.58 42.70
CA PRO A 93 3.54 1.82 41.28
C PRO A 93 4.03 0.62 40.45
N ASP A 94 3.21 0.18 39.49
CA ASP A 94 3.46 -0.98 38.64
C ASP A 94 3.23 -0.67 37.15
N MET A 95 3.43 -1.66 36.28
CA MET A 95 3.35 -1.54 34.82
C MET A 95 4.29 -0.44 34.30
N TRP A 96 5.57 -0.56 34.64
CA TRP A 96 6.58 0.41 34.23
C TRP A 96 6.83 0.37 32.73
N GLN A 97 6.53 1.48 32.05
CA GLN A 97 6.79 1.69 30.63
C GLN A 97 8.09 2.45 30.43
N ALA A 98 8.85 2.10 29.40
CA ALA A 98 10.06 2.82 29.00
C ALA A 98 9.69 3.93 28.02
N ASN A 99 10.04 5.17 28.36
CA ASN A 99 9.96 6.33 27.49
C ASN A 99 11.37 6.68 27.00
N VAL A 100 11.49 6.91 25.69
CA VAL A 100 12.76 7.29 25.06
C VAL A 100 12.67 8.74 24.62
N SER A 101 13.62 9.56 25.05
CA SER A 101 13.80 10.91 24.52
C SER A 101 15.18 11.08 23.90
N HIS A 102 15.23 11.63 22.68
CA HIS A 102 16.46 11.90 21.97
C HIS A 102 16.97 13.30 22.30
N ARG A 103 18.22 13.39 22.77
CA ARG A 103 18.90 14.65 23.09
C ARG A 103 20.13 14.83 22.22
N LEU A 104 20.63 16.06 22.19
CA LEU A 104 21.93 16.39 21.61
C LEU A 104 23.09 15.56 22.20
N THR A 105 22.94 15.08 23.44
CA THR A 105 23.92 14.24 24.14
C THR A 105 23.67 12.73 24.00
N GLY A 106 22.65 12.31 23.24
CA GLY A 106 22.26 10.91 23.06
C GLY A 106 20.83 10.61 23.49
N ALA A 107 20.41 9.35 23.31
CA ALA A 107 19.10 8.89 23.79
C ALA A 107 19.10 8.73 25.31
N THR A 108 18.06 9.25 25.97
CA THR A 108 17.82 9.02 27.39
C THR A 108 16.56 8.17 27.58
N PHE A 109 16.67 7.20 28.46
CA PHE A 109 15.59 6.29 28.82
C PHE A 109 15.04 6.70 30.17
N THR A 110 13.73 6.89 30.25
CA THR A 110 13.01 7.13 31.51
C THR A 110 11.99 6.03 31.69
N ALA A 111 11.69 5.69 32.94
CA ALA A 111 10.63 4.72 33.23
C ALA A 111 9.46 5.42 33.93
N LYS A 112 8.23 5.15 33.49
CA LYS A 112 7.01 5.68 34.09
C LYS A 112 6.07 4.54 34.47
N PRO A 113 5.52 4.49 35.69
CA PRO A 113 4.47 3.52 36.00
C PRO A 113 3.16 3.93 35.30
N SER A 114 2.45 2.95 34.73
CA SER A 114 1.12 3.16 34.16
C SER A 114 -0.01 2.62 35.04
N GLY A 115 0.31 2.07 36.22
CA GLY A 115 -0.69 1.59 37.17
C GLY A 115 -0.17 1.54 38.60
N THR A 116 -1.06 1.14 39.51
CA THR A 116 -0.79 0.93 40.93
C THR A 116 -1.24 -0.46 41.33
N THR A 117 -0.44 -1.16 42.13
CA THR A 117 -0.79 -2.46 42.70
C THR A 117 -0.87 -2.36 44.21
N VAL A 118 -1.89 -3.00 44.78
CA VAL A 118 -2.13 -3.09 46.22
C VAL A 118 -2.08 -4.56 46.62
N LEU A 119 -1.23 -4.88 47.58
CA LEU A 119 -1.09 -6.21 48.16
C LEU A 119 -1.56 -6.19 49.61
N ASP A 120 -2.38 -7.17 49.96
CA ASP A 120 -2.74 -7.40 51.35
C ASP A 120 -1.52 -7.92 52.13
N VAL A 121 -1.27 -7.31 53.29
CA VAL A 121 -0.21 -7.71 54.23
C VAL A 121 -0.82 -8.46 55.41
N GLY A 122 -2.01 -8.05 55.87
CA GLY A 122 -2.72 -8.65 57.00
C GLY A 122 -3.41 -7.62 57.90
N THR A 123 -4.02 -8.09 58.99
CA THR A 123 -4.76 -7.25 59.95
C THR A 123 -4.12 -7.28 61.33
N ILE A 124 -3.99 -6.11 61.98
CA ILE A 124 -3.43 -5.97 63.34
C ILE A 124 -4.28 -5.06 64.21
N GLN A 125 -4.09 -5.10 65.53
CA GLN A 125 -4.65 -4.10 66.44
C GLN A 125 -4.09 -2.71 66.12
N THR A 126 -4.93 -1.68 66.10
CA THR A 126 -4.55 -0.31 65.74
C THR A 126 -3.45 0.25 66.66
N GLU A 127 -3.48 -0.10 67.95
CA GLU A 127 -2.42 0.24 68.92
C GLU A 127 -1.06 -0.42 68.62
N ALA A 128 -1.06 -1.54 67.88
CA ALA A 128 0.16 -2.30 67.56
C ALA A 128 0.84 -1.84 66.25
N VAL A 129 0.27 -0.86 65.54
CA VAL A 129 0.79 -0.36 64.24
C VAL A 129 2.18 0.25 64.40
N GLU A 130 2.40 1.06 65.44
CA GLU A 130 3.72 1.68 65.68
C GLU A 130 4.77 0.61 65.99
N GLY A 131 4.45 -0.34 66.88
CA GLY A 131 5.36 -1.45 67.20
C GLY A 131 5.63 -2.38 66.00
N PHE A 132 4.67 -2.55 65.09
CA PHE A 132 4.87 -3.27 63.83
C PHE A 132 5.88 -2.55 62.94
N ARG A 133 5.74 -1.23 62.77
CA ARG A 133 6.65 -0.41 61.94
C ARG A 133 8.08 -0.46 62.47
N ASP A 134 8.27 -0.34 63.78
CA ASP A 134 9.59 -0.37 64.40
C ASP A 134 10.27 -1.74 64.20
N ARG A 135 9.51 -2.84 64.37
CA ARG A 135 10.00 -4.20 64.09
C ARG A 135 10.36 -4.40 62.62
N LEU A 136 9.55 -3.86 61.70
CA LEU A 136 9.82 -3.92 60.27
C LEU A 136 11.08 -3.14 59.90
N GLN A 137 11.27 -1.94 60.43
CA GLN A 137 12.49 -1.16 60.22
C GLN A 137 13.72 -1.86 60.80
N ALA A 138 13.63 -2.41 62.01
CA ALA A 138 14.72 -3.18 62.63
C ALA A 138 15.09 -4.42 61.79
N LEU A 139 14.09 -5.14 61.28
CA LEU A 139 14.30 -6.29 60.41
C LEU A 139 14.94 -5.86 59.06
N LEU A 140 14.45 -4.77 58.47
CA LEU A 140 15.00 -4.21 57.24
C LEU A 140 16.47 -3.80 57.42
N HIS A 141 16.82 -3.18 58.56
CA HIS A 141 18.18 -2.78 58.89
C HIS A 141 19.09 -4.00 59.04
N LYS A 142 18.60 -5.06 59.71
CA LYS A 142 19.31 -6.33 59.85
C LYS A 142 19.59 -6.98 58.50
N VAL A 143 18.59 -7.04 57.60
CA VAL A 143 18.75 -7.66 56.28
C VAL A 143 19.61 -6.81 55.34
N ALA A 144 19.63 -5.49 55.49
CA ALA A 144 20.46 -4.59 54.70
C ALA A 144 21.98 -4.75 54.96
N THR A 145 22.39 -5.36 56.08
CA THR A 145 23.81 -5.65 56.39
C THR A 145 24.34 -6.93 55.75
N ARG A 146 23.52 -7.67 54.99
CA ARG A 146 23.94 -8.92 54.32
C ARG A 146 24.84 -8.63 53.12
N HIS A 147 25.98 -9.33 53.02
CA HIS A 147 26.96 -9.20 51.93
C HIS A 147 27.21 -10.54 51.21
N GLY A 148 27.79 -10.48 50.00
CA GLY A 148 28.21 -11.67 49.23
C GLY A 148 27.06 -12.56 48.74
N ASN A 149 27.24 -13.88 48.80
CA ASN A 149 26.24 -14.88 48.35
C ASN A 149 24.90 -14.82 49.12
N ALA A 150 24.86 -14.16 50.29
CA ALA A 150 23.65 -13.90 51.08
C ALA A 150 22.80 -12.74 50.53
N ARG A 151 23.26 -12.02 49.50
CA ARG A 151 22.51 -10.97 48.80
C ARG A 151 21.65 -11.53 47.64
N SER A 152 22.01 -12.70 47.12
CA SER A 152 21.33 -13.33 45.98
C SER A 152 20.13 -14.17 46.44
N ALA A 153 19.03 -14.12 45.68
CA ALA A 153 17.82 -14.91 45.94
C ALA A 153 18.02 -16.43 45.78
N VAL A 154 19.19 -16.85 45.28
CA VAL A 154 19.52 -18.27 45.01
C VAL A 154 19.57 -19.11 46.30
N ASN A 155 19.78 -18.50 47.49
CA ASN A 155 19.94 -19.22 48.76
C ASN A 155 19.03 -18.71 49.90
N GLY A 156 17.97 -17.93 49.63
CA GLY A 156 17.05 -17.43 50.68
C GLY A 156 16.50 -16.01 50.42
N GLN A 157 16.17 -15.28 51.50
CA GLN A 157 15.65 -13.90 51.45
C GLN A 157 16.77 -12.88 51.11
N GLY A 158 17.22 -12.88 49.85
CA GLY A 158 18.22 -11.94 49.33
C GLY A 158 17.73 -10.49 49.34
N HIS A 159 18.63 -9.54 49.62
CA HIS A 159 18.31 -8.11 49.72
C HIS A 159 18.04 -7.47 48.34
N GLN A 160 16.81 -7.67 47.84
CA GLN A 160 16.34 -7.11 46.57
C GLN A 160 15.67 -5.75 46.78
N LYS A 161 15.91 -4.79 45.88
CA LYS A 161 15.29 -3.45 45.91
C LYS A 161 13.93 -3.48 45.20
N THR A 162 13.02 -4.31 45.71
CA THR A 162 11.71 -4.60 45.11
C THR A 162 10.57 -4.48 46.12
N PRO A 163 9.33 -4.11 45.72
CA PRO A 163 8.16 -4.09 46.59
C PRO A 163 7.86 -5.42 47.29
N HIS A 164 7.96 -6.55 46.58
CA HIS A 164 7.70 -7.88 47.16
C HIS A 164 8.69 -8.29 48.25
N PHE A 165 9.88 -7.68 48.28
CA PHE A 165 10.84 -7.89 49.36
C PHE A 165 10.36 -7.24 50.66
N ILE A 166 9.84 -6.01 50.60
CA ILE A 166 9.22 -5.35 51.75
C ILE A 166 7.94 -6.10 52.18
N HIS A 167 7.16 -6.61 51.22
CA HIS A 167 5.97 -7.44 51.52
C HIS A 167 6.33 -8.70 52.32
N ALA A 168 7.39 -9.41 51.94
CA ALA A 168 7.85 -10.59 52.67
C ALA A 168 8.32 -10.27 54.09
N LEU A 169 9.07 -9.18 54.27
CA LEU A 169 9.51 -8.72 55.60
C LEU A 169 8.30 -8.34 56.47
N ALA A 170 7.32 -7.64 55.90
CA ALA A 170 6.11 -7.27 56.60
C ALA A 170 5.31 -8.50 57.07
N ARG A 171 5.14 -9.51 56.22
CA ARG A 171 4.51 -10.79 56.59
C ARG A 171 5.30 -11.55 57.65
N GLN A 172 6.63 -11.51 57.59
CA GLN A 172 7.48 -12.13 58.60
C GLN A 172 7.26 -11.50 59.98
N VAL A 173 7.17 -10.16 60.05
CA VAL A 173 6.87 -9.43 61.29
C VAL A 173 5.49 -9.80 61.86
N LEU A 174 4.50 -10.09 61.00
CA LEU A 174 3.16 -10.51 61.43
C LEU A 174 3.09 -11.98 61.87
N SER A 175 3.86 -12.85 61.22
CA SER A 175 3.71 -14.31 61.38
C SER A 175 4.13 -14.87 62.74
N SER A 176 4.76 -14.08 63.62
CA SER A 176 5.33 -14.52 64.93
C SER A 176 6.31 -15.71 64.87
N ILE A 177 6.56 -16.27 63.69
CA ILE A 177 7.39 -17.43 63.41
C ILE A 177 8.75 -16.93 62.90
N VAL A 178 9.85 -17.44 63.46
CA VAL A 178 11.24 -17.01 63.18
C VAL A 178 11.77 -17.58 61.85
N VAL A 179 10.90 -17.87 60.88
CA VAL A 179 11.27 -18.44 59.58
C VAL A 179 11.32 -17.32 58.53
N GLU A 180 12.38 -17.30 57.71
CA GLU A 180 12.50 -16.34 56.62
C GLU A 180 11.40 -16.57 55.58
N VAL A 181 10.65 -15.52 55.26
CA VAL A 181 9.64 -15.56 54.19
C VAL A 181 10.31 -15.14 52.89
N ALA A 182 10.27 -16.01 51.88
CA ALA A 182 10.78 -15.68 50.56
C ALA A 182 9.88 -14.64 49.88
N PRO A 183 10.44 -13.63 49.19
CA PRO A 183 9.65 -12.69 48.40
C PRO A 183 9.01 -13.38 47.20
N TYR A 184 7.81 -12.93 46.83
CA TYR A 184 7.22 -13.30 45.55
C TYR A 184 8.04 -12.66 44.41
N GLY A 185 8.24 -13.41 43.32
CA GLY A 185 8.82 -12.86 42.10
C GLY A 185 7.83 -11.97 41.35
N GLY A 186 8.32 -11.18 40.39
CA GLY A 186 7.47 -10.50 39.41
C GLY A 186 7.27 -8.99 39.59
N SER A 187 7.71 -8.38 40.70
CA SER A 187 7.78 -6.90 40.76
C SER A 187 9.06 -6.37 40.12
N THR A 188 8.94 -5.18 39.54
CA THR A 188 10.07 -4.43 38.99
C THR A 188 11.10 -4.10 40.07
N ASP A 189 12.38 -4.38 39.80
CA ASP A 189 13.51 -3.89 40.61
C ASP A 189 13.70 -2.39 40.35
N VAL A 190 13.64 -1.59 41.41
CA VAL A 190 13.81 -0.14 41.36
C VAL A 190 15.25 0.29 41.70
N GLY A 191 16.14 -0.66 42.03
CA GLY A 191 17.57 -0.42 42.27
C GLY A 191 18.42 -0.39 40.99
N MET A 192 19.76 -0.42 41.15
CA MET A 192 20.74 -0.32 40.04
C MET A 192 21.06 -1.66 39.35
N HIS A 193 20.41 -2.77 39.74
CA HIS A 193 20.85 -4.12 39.38
C HIS A 193 20.71 -4.49 37.89
N THR A 194 19.99 -3.68 37.10
CA THR A 194 19.79 -3.88 35.65
C THR A 194 20.72 -3.03 34.76
N GLY A 195 21.77 -2.41 35.33
CA GLY A 195 22.76 -1.66 34.54
C GLY A 195 22.30 -0.28 34.04
N ILE A 196 21.16 0.21 34.55
CA ILE A 196 20.53 1.49 34.21
C ILE A 196 20.44 2.36 35.48
N GLN A 197 20.22 3.67 35.33
CA GLN A 197 19.98 4.60 36.44
C GLN A 197 18.78 4.14 37.31
N PRO A 198 18.79 4.39 38.64
CA PRO A 198 17.67 4.10 39.52
C PRO A 198 16.37 4.78 39.05
N ARG A 199 15.23 4.13 39.28
CA ARG A 199 13.92 4.71 38.93
C ARG A 199 13.53 5.79 39.94
N ALA A 200 12.98 6.92 39.50
CA ALA A 200 12.33 7.88 40.39
C ALA A 200 11.03 7.27 40.95
N THR A 201 11.02 6.99 42.24
CA THR A 201 9.88 6.35 42.92
C THR A 201 9.15 7.31 43.85
N ALA A 202 9.78 8.40 44.29
CA ALA A 202 9.24 9.30 45.31
C ALA A 202 7.88 9.92 44.94
N HIS A 203 7.79 10.69 43.85
CA HIS A 203 6.52 11.28 43.43
C HIS A 203 5.48 10.25 42.94
N PRO A 204 5.82 9.25 42.11
CA PRO A 204 4.86 8.22 41.71
C PRO A 204 4.26 7.45 42.88
N LEU A 205 5.00 7.26 43.98
CA LEU A 205 4.47 6.66 45.21
C LEU A 205 3.42 7.53 45.88
N VAL A 206 3.63 8.85 45.89
CA VAL A 206 2.65 9.80 46.43
C VAL A 206 1.38 9.81 45.57
N GLU A 207 1.50 9.84 44.24
CA GLU A 207 0.34 9.74 43.34
C GLU A 207 -0.43 8.42 43.55
N ALA A 208 0.28 7.30 43.61
CA ALA A 208 -0.32 5.99 43.82
C ALA A 208 -1.06 5.87 45.17
N ALA A 209 -0.49 6.46 46.23
CA ALA A 209 -1.11 6.47 47.56
C ALA A 209 -2.34 7.40 47.62
N LEU A 210 -2.27 8.58 46.98
CA LEU A 210 -3.42 9.48 46.89
C LEU A 210 -4.55 8.88 46.05
N TYR A 211 -4.22 8.25 44.92
CA TYR A 211 -5.18 7.54 44.07
C TYR A 211 -5.93 6.44 44.84
N HIS A 212 -5.26 5.76 45.78
CA HIS A 212 -5.89 4.74 46.62
C HIS A 212 -6.90 5.30 47.62
N PHE A 213 -6.63 6.47 48.21
CA PHE A 213 -7.54 7.10 49.19
C PHE A 213 -8.66 7.92 48.54
N VAL A 214 -8.43 8.50 47.36
CA VAL A 214 -9.45 9.22 46.58
C VAL A 214 -10.19 8.20 45.72
N ALA A 215 -11.11 7.47 46.34
CA ALA A 215 -11.75 6.23 45.85
C ALA A 215 -12.49 6.28 44.49
N HIS A 216 -12.52 7.41 43.78
CA HIS A 216 -13.14 7.55 42.46
C HIS A 216 -12.12 8.01 41.42
N PRO A 217 -11.69 7.14 40.46
CA PRO A 217 -10.68 7.47 39.47
C PRO A 217 -10.92 8.79 38.70
N PRO A 218 -12.14 9.06 38.17
CA PRO A 218 -12.42 10.32 37.47
C PRO A 218 -12.24 11.56 38.35
N SER A 219 -12.50 11.44 39.66
CA SER A 219 -12.32 12.54 40.60
C SER A 219 -10.85 12.85 40.85
N TYR A 220 -10.00 11.82 40.95
CA TYR A 220 -8.56 12.01 41.10
C TYR A 220 -7.92 12.56 39.83
N ASP A 221 -8.31 12.07 38.66
CA ASP A 221 -7.75 12.54 37.38
C ASP A 221 -8.09 14.01 37.12
N ARG A 222 -9.32 14.43 37.47
CA ARG A 222 -9.72 15.85 37.48
C ARG A 222 -8.89 16.68 38.44
N LEU A 223 -8.77 16.24 39.70
CA LEU A 223 -7.96 16.89 40.73
C LEU A 223 -6.49 17.03 40.30
N ARG A 224 -5.94 15.99 39.65
CA ARG A 224 -4.59 15.95 39.10
C ARG A 224 -4.41 16.98 37.98
N GLY A 225 -5.36 17.10 37.06
CA GLY A 225 -5.36 18.14 36.02
C GLY A 225 -5.32 19.56 36.61
N HIS A 226 -6.14 19.82 37.64
CA HIS A 226 -6.14 21.11 38.35
C HIS A 226 -4.86 21.36 39.14
N PHE A 227 -4.28 20.32 39.76
CA PHE A 227 -2.99 20.39 40.44
C PHE A 227 -1.87 20.79 39.47
N LEU A 228 -1.81 20.17 38.28
CA LEU A 228 -0.84 20.52 37.25
C LEU A 228 -0.98 21.97 36.79
N LEU A 229 -2.21 22.44 36.60
CA LEU A 229 -2.48 23.83 36.26
C LEU A 229 -2.06 24.80 37.36
N TRP A 230 -2.28 24.45 38.63
CA TRP A 230 -1.80 25.22 39.77
C TRP A 230 -0.27 25.26 39.82
N VAL A 231 0.40 24.12 39.66
CA VAL A 231 1.87 24.04 39.58
C VAL A 231 2.40 24.91 38.44
N ALA A 232 1.77 24.86 37.27
CA ALA A 232 2.19 25.63 36.10
C ALA A 232 2.07 27.16 36.32
N LYS A 233 1.04 27.61 37.06
CA LYS A 233 0.90 29.03 37.45
C LYS A 233 1.96 29.49 38.46
N GLN A 234 2.45 28.59 39.30
CA GLN A 234 3.49 28.86 40.29
C GLN A 234 4.90 28.70 39.72
N TYR A 235 5.03 28.13 38.51
CA TYR A 235 6.32 27.92 37.87
C TYR A 235 6.88 29.23 37.33
N ASN A 236 8.01 29.67 37.90
CA ASN A 236 8.71 30.84 37.40
C ASN A 236 9.52 30.47 36.15
N VAL A 237 9.03 30.86 34.98
CA VAL A 237 9.66 30.54 33.69
C VAL A 237 10.83 31.48 33.44
N GLU A 238 12.04 30.99 33.69
CA GLU A 238 13.25 31.63 33.19
C GLU A 238 13.30 31.55 31.66
N MET A 239 13.85 32.58 31.00
CA MET A 239 13.98 32.65 29.54
C MET A 239 15.19 31.84 29.05
N THR A 240 15.24 30.58 29.44
CA THR A 240 16.21 29.57 29.00
C THR A 240 15.46 28.48 28.23
N VAL A 241 16.13 27.83 27.28
CA VAL A 241 15.52 26.77 26.44
C VAL A 241 14.89 25.68 27.31
N ASP A 242 15.59 25.24 28.36
CA ASP A 242 15.10 24.18 29.23
C ASP A 242 13.88 24.57 30.05
N SER A 243 13.82 25.81 30.51
CA SER A 243 12.70 26.33 31.31
C SER A 243 11.45 26.53 30.44
N ILE A 244 11.62 27.07 29.22
CA ILE A 244 10.53 27.21 28.25
C ILE A 244 9.99 25.84 27.86
N ASN A 245 10.85 24.89 27.51
CA ASN A 245 10.40 23.55 27.14
C ASN A 245 9.73 22.83 28.34
N THR A 246 10.16 23.11 29.59
CA THR A 246 9.49 22.58 30.80
C THR A 246 8.08 23.16 30.95
N ALA A 247 7.92 24.48 30.75
CA ALA A 247 6.62 25.13 30.74
C ALA A 247 5.70 24.58 29.63
N MET A 248 6.27 24.26 28.47
CA MET A 248 5.54 23.62 27.37
C MET A 248 5.09 22.20 27.70
N SER A 249 5.95 21.38 28.31
CA SER A 249 5.55 20.05 28.78
C SER A 249 4.47 20.10 29.86
N LEU A 250 4.47 21.13 30.73
CA LEU A 250 3.37 21.41 31.66
C LEU A 250 2.06 21.69 30.91
N VAL A 251 2.10 22.57 29.90
CA VAL A 251 0.93 22.90 29.08
C VAL A 251 0.37 21.66 28.37
N ASP A 252 1.22 20.83 27.79
CA ASP A 252 0.81 19.58 27.12
C ASP A 252 0.17 18.59 28.11
N ALA A 253 0.76 18.42 29.30
CA ALA A 253 0.21 17.54 30.33
C ALA A 253 -1.17 18.00 30.82
N ILE A 254 -1.38 19.32 30.97
CA ILE A 254 -2.69 19.89 31.35
C ILE A 254 -3.69 19.72 30.21
N ALA A 255 -3.28 19.94 28.95
CA ALA A 255 -4.15 19.75 27.80
C ALA A 255 -4.62 18.30 27.65
N LEU A 256 -3.72 17.33 27.84
CA LEU A 256 -4.07 15.91 27.83
C LEU A 256 -5.04 15.54 28.96
N ALA A 257 -4.81 16.05 30.18
CA ALA A 257 -5.73 15.85 31.29
C ALA A 257 -7.11 16.47 31.01
N ALA A 258 -7.16 17.65 30.38
CA ALA A 258 -8.41 18.29 29.97
C ALA A 258 -9.16 17.48 28.91
N LEU A 259 -8.47 16.91 27.92
CA LEU A 259 -9.12 16.06 26.92
C LEU A 259 -9.71 14.79 27.54
N ASP A 260 -8.97 14.16 28.45
CA ASP A 260 -9.44 12.97 29.18
C ASP A 260 -10.67 13.29 30.05
N MET A 261 -10.68 14.45 30.70
CA MET A 261 -11.84 14.95 31.44
C MET A 261 -13.08 15.17 30.54
N ASP A 262 -12.90 15.73 29.34
CA ASP A 262 -13.98 15.97 28.38
C ASP A 262 -14.60 14.66 27.88
N GLU A 263 -13.76 13.66 27.60
CA GLU A 263 -14.19 12.30 27.19
C GLU A 263 -15.05 11.63 28.26
N HIS A 264 -14.75 11.87 29.54
CA HIS A 264 -15.54 11.38 30.68
C HIS A 264 -16.71 12.31 31.07
N GLY A 265 -17.05 13.30 30.24
CA GLY A 265 -18.24 14.15 30.39
C GLY A 265 -18.10 15.34 31.35
N ALA A 266 -16.86 15.70 31.75
CA ALA A 266 -16.62 16.86 32.61
C ALA A 266 -16.55 18.17 31.79
N ASN A 267 -16.94 19.29 32.42
CA ASN A 267 -16.85 20.60 31.78
C ASN A 267 -15.41 21.15 31.86
N VAL A 268 -14.73 21.19 30.71
CA VAL A 268 -13.32 21.59 30.60
C VAL A 268 -13.11 23.05 30.21
N LYS A 269 -14.19 23.83 30.06
CA LYS A 269 -14.13 25.22 29.61
C LYS A 269 -13.23 26.10 30.48
N ALA A 270 -13.38 26.00 31.80
CA ALA A 270 -12.61 26.81 32.75
C ALA A 270 -11.11 26.48 32.73
N ILE A 271 -10.74 25.19 32.62
CA ILE A 271 -9.33 24.76 32.50
C ILE A 271 -8.76 25.26 31.18
N THR A 272 -9.52 25.17 30.09
CA THR A 272 -9.10 25.60 28.76
C THR A 272 -8.82 27.10 28.70
N GLU A 273 -9.71 27.93 29.26
CA GLU A 273 -9.53 29.39 29.36
C GLU A 273 -8.28 29.74 30.17
N GLN A 274 -8.07 29.06 31.31
CA GLN A 274 -6.88 29.29 32.14
C GLN A 274 -5.59 28.82 31.46
N LEU A 275 -5.64 27.74 30.68
CA LEU A 275 -4.50 27.25 29.89
C LEU A 275 -4.16 28.22 28.75
N GLN A 276 -5.16 28.79 28.08
CA GLN A 276 -4.98 29.83 27.07
C GLN A 276 -4.35 31.09 27.66
N MET A 277 -4.79 31.53 28.84
CA MET A 277 -4.18 32.65 29.56
C MET A 277 -2.72 32.37 29.94
N LEU A 278 -2.43 31.18 30.45
CA LEU A 278 -1.07 30.75 30.77
C LEU A 278 -0.19 30.80 29.51
N ARG A 279 -0.68 30.25 28.39
CA ARG A 279 0.02 30.26 27.11
C ARG A 279 0.28 31.68 26.60
N ALA A 280 -0.73 32.54 26.62
CA ALA A 280 -0.59 33.95 26.22
C ALA A 280 0.44 34.70 27.09
N THR A 281 0.48 34.39 28.39
CA THR A 281 1.47 34.96 29.32
C THR A 281 2.89 34.52 28.92
N LEU A 282 3.10 33.23 28.65
CA LEU A 282 4.40 32.71 28.19
C LEU A 282 4.84 33.34 26.87
N ASP A 283 3.94 33.41 25.89
CA ASP A 283 4.23 34.04 24.60
C ASP A 283 4.60 35.51 24.76
N SER A 284 3.90 36.25 25.64
CA SER A 284 4.19 37.65 25.94
C SER A 284 5.57 37.85 26.59
N GLN A 285 5.94 36.98 27.54
CA GLN A 285 7.24 37.01 28.22
C GLN A 285 8.38 36.69 27.23
N TYR A 286 8.17 35.68 26.38
CA TYR A 286 9.12 35.31 25.34
C TYR A 286 9.32 36.41 24.30
N LEU A 287 8.23 37.05 23.84
CA LEU A 287 8.29 38.19 22.93
C LEU A 287 9.04 39.38 23.56
N HIS A 288 8.75 39.70 24.83
CA HIS A 288 9.45 40.75 25.56
C HIS A 288 10.94 40.45 25.70
N PHE A 289 11.30 39.21 26.07
CA PHE A 289 12.70 38.77 26.16
C PHE A 289 13.40 38.87 24.81
N THR A 290 12.77 38.38 23.75
CA THR A 290 13.31 38.42 22.38
C THR A 290 13.55 39.86 21.93
N ARG A 291 12.59 40.76 22.18
CA ARG A 291 12.72 42.20 21.88
C ARG A 291 13.88 42.83 22.65
N SER A 292 13.96 42.60 23.96
CA SER A 292 15.04 43.13 24.81
C SER A 292 16.42 42.58 24.42
N LYS A 293 16.51 41.32 23.99
CA LYS A 293 17.76 40.74 23.47
C LYS A 293 18.11 41.32 22.10
N ALA A 294 17.14 41.49 21.21
CA ALA A 294 17.34 42.10 19.89
C ALA A 294 17.81 43.55 19.99
N GLU A 295 17.32 44.32 20.96
CA GLU A 295 17.77 45.70 21.23
C GLU A 295 19.27 45.79 21.56
N ARG A 296 19.88 44.73 22.12
CA ARG A 296 21.33 44.64 22.38
C ARG A 296 22.15 44.49 21.11
N PHE A 297 21.52 44.01 20.05
CA PHE A 297 22.10 43.85 18.72
C PHE A 297 21.53 44.91 17.77
N LYS A 298 21.29 46.14 18.26
CA LYS A 298 21.01 47.29 17.40
C LYS A 298 22.16 47.44 16.41
N ILE A 299 21.98 46.89 15.21
CA ILE A 299 22.85 47.13 14.08
C ILE A 299 22.60 48.60 13.71
N VAL A 300 23.60 49.45 13.91
CA VAL A 300 23.58 50.79 13.32
C VAL A 300 23.79 50.55 11.83
N GLU A 301 22.71 50.61 11.05
CA GLU A 301 22.80 50.45 9.60
C GLU A 301 23.69 51.56 9.02
N PRO A 302 24.79 51.23 8.31
CA PRO A 302 25.39 52.18 7.38
C PRO A 302 24.40 52.40 6.25
N ASN A 303 24.18 53.65 5.83
CA ASN A 303 23.21 54.03 4.79
C ASN A 303 23.40 53.33 3.42
N ASP A 304 24.45 52.54 3.21
CA ASP A 304 24.82 51.93 1.94
C ASP A 304 25.20 50.43 2.05
N VAL A 305 24.31 49.60 2.59
CA VAL A 305 24.46 48.13 2.48
C VAL A 305 23.36 47.56 1.60
N ARG A 306 23.74 47.12 0.39
CA ARG A 306 22.89 46.23 -0.43
C ARG A 306 22.86 44.86 0.24
N TYR A 307 21.75 44.54 0.88
CA TYR A 307 21.49 43.20 1.39
C TYR A 307 21.51 42.20 0.23
N PRO A 308 22.33 41.13 0.28
CA PRO A 308 22.10 39.99 -0.58
C PRO A 308 20.73 39.42 -0.19
N ALA A 309 19.92 39.04 -1.18
CA ALA A 309 18.65 38.38 -0.92
C ALA A 309 18.91 37.14 -0.06
N LEU A 310 18.69 37.27 1.25
CA LEU A 310 18.56 36.13 2.14
C LEU A 310 17.41 35.32 1.55
N VAL A 311 17.77 34.19 0.93
CA VAL A 311 16.80 33.16 0.59
C VAL A 311 16.02 32.92 1.87
N SER A 312 14.73 33.21 1.83
CA SER A 312 13.78 33.02 2.92
C SER A 312 13.55 31.52 3.14
N ASP A 313 14.62 30.78 3.41
CA ASP A 313 14.58 29.51 4.12
C ASP A 313 14.63 29.77 5.63
N ALA A 314 14.10 30.91 6.08
CA ALA A 314 13.51 30.97 7.40
C ALA A 314 12.53 29.80 7.45
N LEU A 315 12.87 28.77 8.24
CA LEU A 315 12.03 27.64 8.63
C LEU A 315 10.58 28.05 8.44
N ARG A 316 9.92 27.52 7.40
CA ARG A 316 8.51 27.83 7.14
C ARG A 316 7.82 27.67 8.48
N SER A 317 7.29 28.78 9.02
CA SER A 317 6.38 28.73 10.15
C SER A 317 5.44 27.58 9.84
N SER A 318 5.51 26.49 10.63
CA SER A 318 4.51 25.43 10.53
C SER A 318 3.21 26.18 10.67
N GLN A 319 2.47 26.32 9.57
CA GLN A 319 1.19 27.00 9.59
C GLN A 319 0.38 26.24 10.62
N VAL A 320 0.24 26.84 11.79
CA VAL A 320 -0.62 26.32 12.85
C VAL A 320 -1.99 26.34 12.20
N LEU A 321 -2.49 25.15 11.87
CA LEU A 321 -3.84 25.01 11.33
C LEU A 321 -4.76 25.74 12.32
N THR A 322 -5.47 26.74 11.81
CA THR A 322 -6.43 27.55 12.58
C THR A 322 -7.61 26.72 13.08
N THR A 323 -7.78 25.51 12.55
CA THR A 323 -8.74 24.50 12.99
C THR A 323 -8.04 23.36 13.73
N PRO A 324 -8.53 22.96 14.92
CA PRO A 324 -7.98 21.81 15.64
C PRO A 324 -8.17 20.54 14.79
N LEU A 325 -7.08 19.78 14.62
CA LEU A 325 -7.10 18.52 13.88
C LEU A 325 -7.97 17.50 14.63
N THR A 326 -8.89 16.88 13.89
CA THR A 326 -9.66 15.74 14.38
C THR A 326 -8.72 14.59 14.77
N MET A 327 -9.18 13.68 15.64
CA MET A 327 -8.39 12.50 16.02
C MET A 327 -7.98 11.66 14.81
N GLN A 328 -8.88 11.55 13.82
CA GLN A 328 -8.64 10.79 12.60
C GLN A 328 -7.52 11.41 11.75
N GLU A 329 -7.47 12.75 11.65
CA GLU A 329 -6.39 13.45 10.94
C GLU A 329 -5.07 13.38 11.70
N ARG A 330 -5.10 13.42 13.04
CA ARG A 330 -3.91 13.22 13.87
C ARG A 330 -3.36 11.81 13.73
N GLN A 331 -4.22 10.80 13.73
CA GLN A 331 -3.84 9.42 13.51
C GLN A 331 -3.30 9.21 12.09
N ALA A 332 -3.97 9.74 11.07
CA ALA A 332 -3.49 9.68 9.69
C ALA A 332 -2.11 10.34 9.53
N ARG A 333 -1.91 11.52 10.15
CA ARG A 333 -0.61 12.20 10.15
C ARG A 333 0.45 11.42 10.92
N ALA A 334 0.12 10.84 12.08
CA ALA A 334 1.04 10.02 12.85
C ALA A 334 1.46 8.76 12.08
N LEU A 335 0.50 8.09 11.44
CA LEU A 335 0.76 6.94 10.57
C LEU A 335 1.65 7.33 9.39
N ALA A 336 1.35 8.43 8.69
CA ALA A 336 2.18 8.94 7.60
C ALA A 336 3.60 9.28 8.07
N ASN A 337 3.75 9.94 9.21
CA ASN A 337 5.06 10.28 9.79
C ASN A 337 5.84 9.05 10.27
N SER A 338 5.15 7.99 10.68
CA SER A 338 5.76 6.72 11.08
C SER A 338 6.16 5.84 9.89
N GLY A 339 5.80 6.23 8.65
CA GLY A 339 6.01 5.42 7.46
C GLY A 339 5.07 4.20 7.36
N ALA A 340 4.02 4.12 8.18
CA ALA A 340 3.12 2.98 8.23
C ALA A 340 2.50 2.67 6.87
N LEU A 341 2.47 1.39 6.51
CA LEU A 341 1.81 0.89 5.30
C LEU A 341 0.33 0.57 5.60
N PRO A 342 -0.57 0.72 4.62
CA PRO A 342 -1.98 0.41 4.84
C PRO A 342 -2.15 -1.11 5.02
N ASN A 343 -2.90 -1.52 6.05
CA ASN A 343 -3.19 -2.94 6.29
C ASN A 343 -4.26 -3.46 5.33
N PHE A 344 -4.11 -4.70 4.87
CA PHE A 344 -5.17 -5.41 4.15
C PHE A 344 -6.26 -5.87 5.15
N PRO A 345 -7.55 -5.55 4.94
CA PRO A 345 -8.59 -5.70 5.95
C PRO A 345 -9.10 -7.14 6.19
N HIS A 346 -8.59 -8.15 5.49
CA HIS A 346 -9.19 -9.49 5.50
C HIS A 346 -8.25 -10.59 5.98
N TYR A 347 -8.44 -11.02 7.24
CA TYR A 347 -7.83 -12.24 7.78
C TYR A 347 -8.89 -13.37 7.85
N GLY A 348 -8.75 -14.40 7.01
CA GLY A 348 -9.35 -15.73 7.23
C GLY A 348 -10.63 -16.10 6.46
N ASN A 349 -11.47 -15.15 6.03
CA ASN A 349 -12.68 -15.44 5.23
C ASN A 349 -12.53 -14.91 3.79
N VAL A 350 -11.85 -15.68 2.95
CA VAL A 350 -11.68 -15.34 1.54
C VAL A 350 -12.98 -15.63 0.78
N SER A 351 -13.46 -14.63 0.05
CA SER A 351 -14.61 -14.74 -0.85
C SER A 351 -14.14 -14.50 -2.30
N PRO A 352 -14.93 -14.85 -3.34
CA PRO A 352 -14.54 -14.60 -4.73
C PRO A 352 -14.10 -13.15 -5.00
N GLY A 353 -14.81 -12.18 -4.42
CA GLY A 353 -14.48 -10.75 -4.54
C GLY A 353 -13.18 -10.32 -3.84
N SER A 354 -12.53 -11.20 -3.08
CA SER A 354 -11.26 -10.89 -2.41
C SER A 354 -10.11 -10.65 -3.39
N PHE A 355 -10.13 -11.25 -4.59
CA PHE A 355 -9.12 -10.98 -5.62
C PHE A 355 -9.17 -9.52 -6.10
N GLN A 356 -10.36 -9.00 -6.32
CA GLN A 356 -10.52 -7.59 -6.68
C GLN A 356 -10.15 -6.67 -5.50
N GLN A 357 -10.50 -7.05 -4.27
CA GLN A 357 -10.18 -6.26 -3.08
C GLN A 357 -8.67 -6.11 -2.90
N ILE A 358 -7.88 -7.18 -3.03
CA ILE A 358 -6.42 -7.09 -2.87
C ILE A 358 -5.79 -6.23 -3.98
N LEU A 359 -6.28 -6.32 -5.22
CA LEU A 359 -5.84 -5.45 -6.32
C LEU A 359 -6.16 -3.97 -6.05
N THR A 360 -7.35 -3.68 -5.51
CA THR A 360 -7.71 -2.31 -5.12
C THR A 360 -6.87 -1.79 -3.95
N TRP A 361 -6.51 -2.67 -3.00
CA TRP A 361 -5.62 -2.32 -1.88
C TRP A 361 -4.19 -2.05 -2.36
N ILE A 362 -3.63 -2.89 -3.24
CA ILE A 362 -2.32 -2.64 -3.87
C ILE A 362 -2.34 -1.29 -4.61
N SER A 363 -3.46 -0.95 -5.26
CA SER A 363 -3.63 0.32 -5.97
C SER A 363 -3.90 1.53 -5.08
N SER A 364 -4.16 1.33 -3.78
CA SER A 364 -4.56 2.40 -2.85
C SER A 364 -3.40 3.29 -2.39
N ASP A 365 -2.16 2.77 -2.40
CA ASP A 365 -0.94 3.48 -2.01
C ASP A 365 0.14 3.29 -3.09
N ALA A 366 0.78 4.39 -3.49
CA ALA A 366 1.83 4.38 -4.51
C ALA A 366 3.02 3.49 -4.12
N ARG A 367 3.29 3.33 -2.83
CA ARG A 367 4.39 2.51 -2.30
C ARG A 367 4.13 1.02 -2.49
N LEU A 368 2.87 0.57 -2.37
CA LEU A 368 2.48 -0.82 -2.62
C LEU A 368 2.57 -1.17 -4.11
N LYS A 369 2.21 -0.23 -4.99
CA LYS A 369 2.19 -0.44 -6.45
C LYS A 369 3.58 -0.52 -7.09
N ALA A 370 4.54 0.26 -6.60
CA ALA A 370 5.79 0.50 -7.35
C ALA A 370 6.89 -0.55 -7.13
N GLY A 371 6.76 -1.46 -6.16
CA GLY A 371 7.79 -2.46 -5.85
C GLY A 371 9.17 -1.87 -5.50
N LYS A 372 9.24 -0.57 -5.17
CA LYS A 372 10.50 0.15 -4.90
C LYS A 372 10.92 0.12 -3.44
N GLU A 373 9.95 0.09 -2.53
CA GLU A 373 10.20 0.01 -1.10
C GLU A 373 10.14 -1.45 -0.64
N GLN A 374 11.19 -1.89 0.06
CA GLN A 374 11.34 -3.28 0.51
C GLN A 374 10.16 -3.76 1.36
N ASP A 375 9.79 -2.98 2.36
CA ASP A 375 8.74 -3.37 3.32
C ASP A 375 7.38 -3.47 2.63
N ALA A 376 7.09 -2.56 1.69
CA ALA A 376 5.86 -2.57 0.90
C ALA A 376 5.79 -3.78 -0.03
N CYS A 377 6.89 -4.13 -0.69
CA CYS A 377 6.96 -5.28 -1.58
C CYS A 377 6.74 -6.60 -0.82
N LEU A 378 7.46 -6.78 0.30
CA LEU A 378 7.32 -7.99 1.14
C LEU A 378 5.92 -8.11 1.75
N LEU A 379 5.32 -6.97 2.15
CA LEU A 379 3.95 -6.95 2.64
C LEU A 379 2.98 -7.46 1.58
N VAL A 380 3.03 -6.92 0.35
CA VAL A 380 2.14 -7.35 -0.75
C VAL A 380 2.32 -8.83 -1.05
N LEU A 381 3.56 -9.31 -1.17
CA LEU A 381 3.83 -10.74 -1.42
C LEU A 381 3.22 -11.62 -0.32
N ASN A 382 3.41 -11.25 0.95
CA ASN A 382 2.90 -12.02 2.08
C ASN A 382 1.37 -12.00 2.18
N GLU A 383 0.72 -10.87 1.92
CA GLU A 383 -0.75 -10.80 1.91
C GLU A 383 -1.36 -11.63 0.76
N ILE A 384 -0.72 -11.64 -0.41
CA ILE A 384 -1.13 -12.52 -1.52
C ILE A 384 -0.94 -13.99 -1.13
N HIS A 385 0.18 -14.35 -0.49
CA HIS A 385 0.43 -15.70 0.02
C HIS A 385 -0.68 -16.15 0.96
N GLU A 386 -0.96 -15.39 2.02
CA GLU A 386 -1.97 -15.72 3.03
C GLU A 386 -3.37 -15.90 2.44
N MET A 387 -3.75 -15.02 1.51
CA MET A 387 -5.02 -15.14 0.80
C MET A 387 -5.06 -16.40 -0.08
N MET A 388 -4.01 -16.65 -0.86
CA MET A 388 -3.96 -17.79 -1.77
C MET A 388 -3.94 -19.12 -1.02
N TRP A 389 -3.18 -19.25 0.08
CA TRP A 389 -3.20 -20.47 0.92
C TRP A 389 -4.60 -20.74 1.49
N SER A 390 -5.31 -19.68 1.85
CA SER A 390 -6.69 -19.78 2.34
C SER A 390 -7.67 -20.26 1.26
N CYS A 391 -7.40 -19.97 -0.02
CA CYS A 391 -8.17 -20.48 -1.16
C CYS A 391 -7.92 -21.97 -1.44
N ALA A 392 -6.74 -22.51 -1.10
CA ALA A 392 -6.35 -23.87 -1.47
C ALA A 392 -7.34 -24.95 -1.01
N LYS A 393 -8.02 -24.74 0.13
CA LYS A 393 -9.03 -25.66 0.68
C LYS A 393 -10.16 -26.00 -0.31
N HIS A 394 -10.51 -25.07 -1.21
CA HIS A 394 -11.56 -25.24 -2.22
C HIS A 394 -11.15 -26.19 -3.36
N LEU A 395 -9.86 -26.51 -3.48
CA LEU A 395 -9.34 -27.51 -4.41
C LEU A 395 -9.43 -28.94 -3.83
N SER A 396 -9.82 -29.09 -2.56
CA SER A 396 -10.06 -30.42 -1.97
C SER A 396 -11.29 -31.09 -2.59
N ALA A 397 -11.28 -32.41 -2.71
CA ALA A 397 -12.46 -33.18 -3.13
C ALA A 397 -13.59 -33.18 -2.11
N THR A 398 -13.30 -32.85 -0.84
CA THR A 398 -14.24 -32.88 0.27
C THR A 398 -14.94 -31.55 0.54
N GLN A 399 -14.45 -30.45 -0.05
CA GLN A 399 -15.02 -29.12 0.14
C GLN A 399 -15.78 -28.67 -1.10
N SER A 400 -16.72 -27.74 -0.90
CA SER A 400 -17.43 -27.12 -2.01
C SER A 400 -16.47 -26.26 -2.85
N PRO A 401 -16.53 -26.38 -4.19
CA PRO A 401 -15.83 -25.48 -5.10
C PRO A 401 -16.08 -24.01 -4.76
N MET A 402 -15.09 -23.16 -5.03
CA MET A 402 -15.32 -21.72 -5.00
C MET A 402 -16.09 -21.32 -6.27
N HIS A 403 -17.26 -20.70 -6.11
CA HIS A 403 -18.03 -20.17 -7.24
C HIS A 403 -17.48 -18.82 -7.65
N LEU A 404 -16.74 -18.79 -8.76
CA LEU A 404 -16.19 -17.57 -9.36
C LEU A 404 -17.18 -17.00 -10.38
N SER A 405 -17.29 -15.67 -10.44
CA SER A 405 -17.86 -14.95 -11.57
C SER A 405 -16.79 -14.67 -12.64
N VAL A 406 -17.21 -14.22 -13.83
CA VAL A 406 -16.28 -13.83 -14.91
C VAL A 406 -15.34 -12.70 -14.45
N ASP A 407 -15.85 -11.77 -13.64
CA ASP A 407 -15.05 -10.68 -13.07
C ASP A 407 -14.01 -11.21 -12.06
N ASP A 408 -14.38 -12.20 -11.25
CA ASP A 408 -13.45 -12.83 -10.29
C ASP A 408 -12.34 -13.61 -11.01
N VAL A 409 -12.66 -14.27 -12.13
CA VAL A 409 -11.67 -14.97 -12.98
C VAL A 409 -10.67 -13.97 -13.56
N SER A 410 -11.14 -12.84 -14.07
CA SER A 410 -10.29 -11.75 -14.58
C SER A 410 -9.43 -11.13 -13.48
N ALA A 411 -10.00 -10.91 -12.28
CA ALA A 411 -9.27 -10.39 -11.13
C ALA A 411 -8.19 -11.36 -10.64
N LEU A 412 -8.46 -12.67 -10.67
CA LEU A 412 -7.48 -13.69 -10.30
C LEU A 412 -6.32 -13.77 -11.31
N ASP A 413 -6.60 -13.64 -12.61
CA ASP A 413 -5.57 -13.55 -13.66
C ASP A 413 -4.65 -12.34 -13.42
N GLN A 414 -5.25 -11.15 -13.27
CA GLN A 414 -4.51 -9.92 -12.99
C GLN A 414 -3.70 -10.00 -11.71
N LEU A 415 -4.21 -10.68 -10.68
CA LEU A 415 -3.50 -10.88 -9.43
C LEU A 415 -2.27 -11.77 -9.59
N VAL A 416 -2.38 -12.87 -10.32
CA VAL A 416 -1.25 -13.77 -10.59
C VAL A 416 -0.18 -13.03 -11.39
N THR A 417 -0.56 -12.29 -12.44
CA THR A 417 0.37 -11.46 -13.21
C THR A 417 1.04 -10.39 -12.33
N ALA A 418 0.26 -9.65 -11.54
CA ALA A 418 0.79 -8.63 -10.64
C ALA A 418 1.75 -9.20 -9.58
N TYR A 419 1.45 -10.40 -9.07
CA TYR A 419 2.33 -11.12 -8.15
C TYR A 419 3.67 -11.45 -8.81
N SER A 420 3.65 -12.03 -10.02
CA SER A 420 4.87 -12.41 -10.74
C SER A 420 5.71 -11.19 -11.12
N GLU A 421 5.09 -10.12 -11.61
CA GLU A 421 5.77 -8.85 -11.92
C GLU A 421 6.45 -8.23 -10.69
N LEU A 422 5.75 -8.22 -9.55
CA LEU A 422 6.26 -7.66 -8.31
C LEU A 422 7.38 -8.53 -7.71
N LEU A 423 7.28 -9.85 -7.87
CA LEU A 423 8.34 -10.78 -7.47
C LEU A 423 9.59 -10.61 -8.34
N ASP A 424 9.44 -10.47 -9.65
CA ASP A 424 10.55 -10.20 -10.56
C ASP A 424 11.24 -8.87 -10.25
N ALA A 425 10.46 -7.82 -9.97
CA ALA A 425 10.99 -6.53 -9.51
C ALA A 425 11.77 -6.68 -8.19
N TRP A 426 11.25 -7.47 -7.24
CA TRP A 426 11.94 -7.76 -5.98
C TRP A 426 13.25 -8.52 -6.19
N LEU A 427 13.23 -9.61 -6.95
CA LEU A 427 14.40 -10.47 -7.19
C LEU A 427 15.50 -9.75 -7.99
N THR A 428 15.14 -8.79 -8.83
CA THR A 428 16.10 -7.98 -9.59
C THR A 428 16.71 -6.82 -8.79
N SER A 429 16.07 -6.41 -7.68
CA SER A 429 16.53 -5.36 -6.76
C SER A 429 17.81 -5.74 -6.00
N ASN A 430 18.56 -4.76 -5.51
CA ASN A 430 19.80 -5.02 -4.75
C ASN A 430 19.53 -5.79 -3.45
N ASP A 431 18.40 -5.51 -2.79
CA ASP A 431 18.06 -6.10 -1.50
C ASP A 431 17.49 -7.53 -1.64
N GLY A 432 16.71 -7.78 -2.69
CA GLY A 432 16.12 -9.10 -2.96
C GLY A 432 17.12 -10.14 -3.47
N ARG A 433 18.22 -9.74 -4.12
CA ARG A 433 19.26 -10.64 -4.66
C ARG A 433 19.94 -11.51 -3.61
N HIS A 434 19.96 -11.07 -2.35
CA HIS A 434 20.58 -11.80 -1.25
C HIS A 434 19.63 -12.79 -0.55
N GLN A 435 18.33 -12.75 -0.84
CA GLN A 435 17.36 -13.72 -0.33
C GLN A 435 17.41 -15.02 -1.14
N MET A 436 16.91 -16.12 -0.55
CA MET A 436 16.86 -17.43 -1.21
C MET A 436 15.88 -17.39 -2.40
N MET A 437 16.37 -17.03 -3.59
CA MET A 437 15.59 -16.96 -4.84
C MET A 437 14.76 -18.24 -5.07
N ALA A 438 15.35 -19.41 -4.81
CA ALA A 438 14.69 -20.70 -4.95
C ALA A 438 13.40 -20.82 -4.10
N LYS A 439 13.37 -20.23 -2.90
CA LYS A 439 12.21 -20.22 -2.01
C LYS A 439 11.09 -19.34 -2.59
N LEU A 440 11.43 -18.12 -3.00
CA LEU A 440 10.46 -17.17 -3.55
C LEU A 440 9.86 -17.62 -4.88
N ARG A 441 10.69 -18.17 -5.78
CA ARG A 441 10.23 -18.83 -7.01
C ARG A 441 9.37 -20.05 -6.71
N SER A 442 9.67 -20.80 -5.64
CA SER A 442 8.81 -21.90 -5.23
C SER A 442 7.41 -21.43 -4.82
N TYR A 443 7.29 -20.31 -4.12
CA TYR A 443 5.98 -19.73 -3.80
C TYR A 443 5.24 -19.24 -5.04
N GLU A 444 5.94 -18.63 -6.00
CA GLU A 444 5.36 -18.23 -7.29
C GLU A 444 4.72 -19.41 -8.02
N VAL A 445 5.43 -20.54 -8.14
CA VAL A 445 4.87 -21.76 -8.75
C VAL A 445 3.56 -22.15 -8.07
N VAL A 446 3.52 -22.18 -6.73
CA VAL A 446 2.29 -22.58 -6.02
C VAL A 446 1.16 -21.56 -6.23
N VAL A 447 1.43 -20.26 -6.22
CA VAL A 447 0.44 -19.20 -6.46
C VAL A 447 -0.14 -19.31 -7.87
N THR A 448 0.71 -19.37 -8.90
CA THR A 448 0.28 -19.48 -10.30
C THR A 448 -0.50 -20.77 -10.55
N TRP A 449 -0.02 -21.90 -10.02
CA TRP A 449 -0.68 -23.20 -10.21
C TRP A 449 -2.03 -23.28 -9.52
N MET A 450 -2.15 -22.64 -8.35
CA MET A 450 -3.40 -22.54 -7.65
C MET A 450 -4.40 -21.63 -8.37
N GLY A 451 -3.94 -20.49 -8.90
CA GLY A 451 -4.75 -19.62 -9.77
C GLY A 451 -5.30 -20.41 -10.96
N TYR A 452 -4.43 -21.15 -11.66
CA TYR A 452 -4.83 -22.05 -12.74
C TYR A 452 -5.87 -23.09 -12.29
N CYS A 453 -5.65 -23.78 -11.16
CA CYS A 453 -6.57 -24.82 -10.69
C CYS A 453 -7.96 -24.28 -10.33
N LEU A 454 -8.03 -23.08 -9.74
CA LEU A 454 -9.30 -22.42 -9.40
C LEU A 454 -10.06 -22.02 -10.68
N VAL A 455 -9.38 -21.41 -11.66
CA VAL A 455 -10.00 -21.06 -12.95
C VAL A 455 -10.40 -22.32 -13.74
N HIS A 456 -9.59 -23.38 -13.70
CA HIS A 456 -9.92 -24.67 -14.30
C HIS A 456 -11.20 -25.26 -13.67
N GLN A 457 -11.34 -25.19 -12.34
CA GLN A 457 -12.55 -25.66 -11.65
C GLN A 457 -13.80 -24.87 -12.07
N HIS A 458 -13.68 -23.56 -12.26
CA HIS A 458 -14.75 -22.71 -12.80
C HIS A 458 -15.08 -23.08 -14.25
N CYS A 459 -14.08 -23.15 -15.14
CA CYS A 459 -14.27 -23.53 -16.54
C CYS A 459 -14.85 -24.94 -16.70
N ALA A 460 -14.53 -25.87 -15.80
CA ALA A 460 -15.13 -27.20 -15.79
C ALA A 460 -16.61 -27.22 -15.42
N GLN A 461 -17.08 -26.24 -14.63
CA GLN A 461 -18.50 -26.07 -14.32
C GLN A 461 -19.24 -25.39 -15.47
N GLU A 462 -18.64 -24.36 -16.07
CA GLU A 462 -19.23 -23.60 -17.17
C GLU A 462 -19.22 -24.39 -18.49
N TYR A 463 -18.11 -25.09 -18.77
CA TYR A 463 -17.85 -25.87 -19.98
C TYR A 463 -17.42 -27.30 -19.63
N PRO A 464 -18.36 -28.23 -19.41
CA PRO A 464 -18.05 -29.60 -18.99
C PRO A 464 -17.08 -30.37 -19.91
N LEU A 465 -16.96 -29.97 -21.18
CA LEU A 465 -16.00 -30.54 -22.14
C LEU A 465 -14.54 -30.45 -21.63
N VAL A 466 -14.21 -29.44 -20.83
CA VAL A 466 -12.86 -29.26 -20.24
C VAL A 466 -12.43 -30.49 -19.43
N LEU A 467 -13.36 -31.15 -18.74
CA LEU A 467 -13.08 -32.35 -17.93
C LEU A 467 -12.72 -33.59 -18.75
N ALA A 468 -12.95 -33.58 -20.07
CA ALA A 468 -12.54 -34.66 -20.97
C ALA A 468 -11.04 -34.61 -21.31
N TYR A 469 -10.34 -33.55 -20.91
CA TYR A 469 -8.93 -33.30 -21.19
C TYR A 469 -8.10 -33.23 -19.90
N GLN A 470 -6.80 -33.52 -20.01
CA GLN A 470 -5.86 -33.39 -18.89
C GLN A 470 -5.44 -31.93 -18.74
N THR A 471 -5.03 -31.56 -17.53
CA THR A 471 -4.28 -30.31 -17.34
C THR A 471 -2.89 -30.45 -18.00
N PRO A 472 -2.26 -29.35 -18.46
CA PRO A 472 -0.92 -29.42 -19.03
C PRO A 472 0.18 -29.54 -17.96
N LEU A 473 -0.20 -29.59 -16.68
CA LEU A 473 0.71 -29.56 -15.53
C LEU A 473 0.95 -30.98 -14.99
N SER A 474 2.19 -31.25 -14.57
CA SER A 474 2.55 -32.50 -13.87
C SER A 474 2.68 -32.26 -12.38
N TRP A 475 1.80 -32.87 -11.58
CA TRP A 475 1.83 -32.76 -10.11
C TRP A 475 3.15 -33.21 -9.49
N MET A 476 3.93 -34.06 -10.16
CA MET A 476 5.24 -34.53 -9.69
C MET A 476 6.26 -33.39 -9.61
N ASN A 477 6.12 -32.36 -10.45
CA ASN A 477 7.04 -31.22 -10.50
C ASN A 477 6.94 -30.35 -9.23
N LEU A 478 5.85 -30.45 -8.47
CA LEU A 478 5.71 -29.77 -7.18
C LEU A 478 6.58 -30.38 -6.08
N GLY A 479 7.11 -31.59 -6.28
CA GLY A 479 7.95 -32.29 -5.31
C GLY A 479 9.35 -31.67 -5.11
N SER A 480 9.81 -30.84 -6.05
CA SER A 480 11.12 -30.18 -6.00
C SER A 480 11.08 -28.76 -5.40
N LEU A 481 9.92 -28.30 -4.94
CA LEU A 481 9.75 -26.95 -4.40
C LEU A 481 10.37 -26.81 -3.01
N VAL A 482 10.97 -25.64 -2.76
CA VAL A 482 11.57 -25.27 -1.47
C VAL A 482 10.59 -24.38 -0.72
N LEU A 483 9.80 -24.99 0.18
CA LEU A 483 8.78 -24.31 0.99
C LEU A 483 9.09 -24.48 2.48
N GLU A 484 9.11 -23.38 3.23
CA GLU A 484 9.34 -23.41 4.69
C GLU A 484 8.04 -23.37 5.48
N ASP A 485 7.01 -22.71 4.93
CA ASP A 485 5.72 -22.55 5.60
C ASP A 485 4.84 -23.80 5.45
N LYS A 486 4.32 -24.29 6.57
CA LYS A 486 3.37 -25.41 6.61
C LYS A 486 2.12 -25.11 5.79
N ARG A 487 1.60 -23.87 5.82
CA ARG A 487 0.39 -23.50 5.06
C ARG A 487 0.63 -23.63 3.55
N ALA A 488 1.78 -23.16 3.08
CA ALA A 488 2.16 -23.31 1.69
C ALA A 488 2.39 -24.77 1.28
N ILE A 489 2.99 -25.59 2.15
CA ILE A 489 3.14 -27.04 1.91
C ILE A 489 1.76 -27.71 1.80
N ASP A 490 0.83 -27.38 2.69
CA ASP A 490 -0.53 -27.94 2.67
C ASP A 490 -1.31 -27.47 1.43
N ALA A 491 -1.17 -26.20 1.03
CA ALA A 491 -1.74 -25.67 -0.21
C ALA A 491 -1.17 -26.38 -1.45
N MET A 492 0.15 -26.55 -1.53
CA MET A 492 0.83 -27.26 -2.62
C MET A 492 0.36 -28.73 -2.73
N ARG A 493 0.14 -29.41 -1.60
CA ARG A 493 -0.45 -30.77 -1.59
C ARG A 493 -1.87 -30.81 -2.13
N LEU A 494 -2.69 -29.80 -1.83
CA LEU A 494 -4.05 -29.70 -2.35
C LEU A 494 -4.06 -29.46 -3.86
N VAL A 495 -3.19 -28.58 -4.35
CA VAL A 495 -2.98 -28.35 -5.79
C VAL A 495 -2.50 -29.63 -6.49
N ALA A 496 -1.49 -30.31 -5.94
CA ALA A 496 -1.00 -31.58 -6.48
C ALA A 496 -2.11 -32.65 -6.51
N GLY A 497 -2.91 -32.72 -5.44
CA GLY A 497 -4.04 -33.62 -5.34
C GLY A 497 -5.13 -33.32 -6.37
N TYR A 498 -5.41 -32.05 -6.65
CA TYR A 498 -6.36 -31.62 -7.68
C TYR A 498 -5.90 -32.05 -9.08
N ILE A 499 -4.66 -31.68 -9.46
CA ILE A 499 -4.08 -32.00 -10.76
C ILE A 499 -4.04 -33.51 -10.99
N ARG A 500 -3.64 -34.28 -9.98
CA ARG A 500 -3.60 -35.76 -10.06
C ARG A 500 -4.98 -36.35 -10.33
N ARG A 501 -6.05 -35.81 -9.73
CA ARG A 501 -7.42 -36.31 -9.97
C ARG A 501 -7.88 -36.04 -11.40
N ILE A 502 -7.64 -34.84 -11.92
CA ILE A 502 -8.05 -34.46 -13.28
C ILE A 502 -7.24 -35.26 -14.33
N ASN A 503 -5.92 -35.33 -14.18
CA ASN A 503 -5.07 -35.99 -15.18
C ASN A 503 -5.28 -37.51 -15.26
N ASN A 504 -5.79 -38.16 -14.21
CA ASN A 504 -6.12 -39.59 -14.26
C ASN A 504 -7.31 -39.92 -15.16
N ALA A 505 -8.20 -38.96 -15.43
CA ALA A 505 -9.46 -39.22 -16.14
C ALA A 505 -9.35 -39.08 -17.66
N ALA A 506 -8.46 -38.21 -18.13
CA ALA A 506 -8.36 -37.82 -19.54
C ALA A 506 -7.06 -38.29 -20.20
N ARG A 507 -6.94 -38.20 -21.53
CA ARG A 507 -5.76 -38.70 -22.28
C ARG A 507 -4.87 -37.62 -22.91
N LEU A 508 -5.43 -36.47 -23.28
CA LEU A 508 -4.70 -35.42 -23.98
C LEU A 508 -4.67 -34.13 -23.15
N PRO A 509 -3.53 -33.42 -23.07
CA PRO A 509 -3.43 -32.20 -22.29
C PRO A 509 -4.02 -31.00 -23.05
N LEU A 510 -4.80 -30.19 -22.34
CA LEU A 510 -5.39 -28.95 -22.83
C LEU A 510 -4.44 -27.77 -22.59
N PHE A 511 -4.27 -26.89 -23.59
CA PHE A 511 -3.38 -25.73 -23.54
C PHE A 511 -1.91 -26.05 -23.19
N SER A 512 -1.43 -27.23 -23.59
CA SER A 512 -0.02 -27.59 -23.39
C SER A 512 0.90 -26.96 -24.43
N LEU A 513 2.02 -26.41 -23.97
CA LEU A 513 3.09 -25.91 -24.83
C LEU A 513 3.90 -27.04 -25.48
N ALA A 514 3.96 -28.21 -24.83
CA ALA A 514 4.67 -29.37 -25.35
C ALA A 514 3.88 -30.15 -26.40
N SER A 515 2.54 -30.14 -26.30
CA SER A 515 1.65 -30.87 -27.20
C SER A 515 0.37 -30.09 -27.47
N ILE A 516 0.27 -29.53 -28.67
CA ILE A 516 -0.90 -28.75 -29.11
C ILE A 516 -2.12 -29.62 -29.47
N GLY A 517 -1.93 -30.93 -29.68
CA GLY A 517 -2.95 -31.82 -30.22
C GLY A 517 -4.25 -31.84 -29.41
N GLY A 518 -4.17 -31.82 -28.08
CA GLY A 518 -5.34 -31.79 -27.21
C GLY A 518 -6.15 -30.50 -27.36
N THR A 519 -5.50 -29.35 -27.49
CA THR A 519 -6.17 -28.05 -27.72
C THR A 519 -6.85 -27.98 -29.08
N VAL A 520 -6.24 -28.56 -30.12
CA VAL A 520 -6.83 -28.59 -31.47
C VAL A 520 -8.05 -29.50 -31.51
N GLU A 521 -8.00 -30.67 -30.87
CA GLU A 521 -9.17 -31.55 -30.77
C GLU A 521 -10.28 -30.91 -29.91
N PHE A 522 -9.90 -30.24 -28.81
CA PHE A 522 -10.84 -29.50 -27.98
C PHE A 522 -11.54 -28.41 -28.76
N SER A 523 -10.81 -27.59 -29.52
CA SER A 523 -11.37 -26.47 -30.27
C SER A 523 -12.38 -26.91 -31.33
N GLN A 524 -12.11 -28.04 -32.00
CA GLN A 524 -13.03 -28.67 -32.95
C GLN A 524 -14.33 -29.09 -32.27
N LYS A 525 -14.23 -29.91 -31.21
CA LYS A 525 -15.40 -30.41 -30.48
C LYS A 525 -16.19 -29.29 -29.80
N PHE A 526 -15.52 -28.25 -29.32
CA PHE A 526 -16.18 -27.11 -28.70
C PHE A 526 -16.99 -26.32 -29.73
N ALA A 527 -16.39 -26.01 -30.88
CA ALA A 527 -17.06 -25.29 -31.96
C ALA A 527 -18.24 -26.09 -32.55
N GLU A 528 -18.16 -27.41 -32.60
CA GLU A 528 -19.27 -28.29 -32.96
C GLU A 528 -20.46 -28.20 -31.99
N THR A 529 -20.25 -27.78 -30.74
CA THR A 529 -21.33 -27.60 -29.75
C THR A 529 -21.79 -26.15 -29.61
N CYS A 530 -21.07 -25.20 -30.21
CA CYS A 530 -21.31 -23.77 -30.06
C CYS A 530 -22.10 -23.22 -31.25
N ASP A 531 -23.37 -22.87 -31.03
CA ASP A 531 -24.27 -22.32 -32.06
C ASP A 531 -23.68 -21.07 -32.74
N GLU A 532 -23.01 -20.19 -31.98
CA GLU A 532 -22.42 -18.97 -32.52
C GLU A 532 -21.30 -19.26 -33.53
N MET A 533 -20.42 -20.22 -33.21
CA MET A 533 -19.32 -20.60 -34.11
C MET A 533 -19.84 -21.32 -35.36
N GLN A 534 -20.86 -22.17 -35.22
CA GLN A 534 -21.52 -22.81 -36.36
C GLN A 534 -22.20 -21.79 -37.29
N GLN A 535 -22.94 -20.83 -36.72
CA GLN A 535 -23.58 -19.76 -37.49
C GLN A 535 -22.55 -18.86 -38.19
N ARG A 536 -21.41 -18.60 -37.52
CA ARG A 536 -20.34 -17.81 -38.14
C ARG A 536 -19.71 -18.53 -39.32
N TRP A 537 -19.49 -19.84 -39.22
CA TRP A 537 -19.00 -20.62 -40.35
C TRP A 537 -19.97 -20.62 -41.52
N SER A 538 -21.24 -20.96 -41.29
CA SER A 538 -22.25 -21.02 -42.37
C SER A 538 -22.44 -19.67 -43.07
N SER A 539 -22.49 -18.58 -42.29
CA SER A 539 -22.61 -17.22 -42.86
C SER A 539 -21.40 -16.82 -43.71
N GLU A 540 -20.17 -17.21 -43.33
CA GLU A 540 -18.98 -16.95 -44.14
C GLU A 540 -18.89 -17.84 -45.39
N GLU A 541 -19.38 -19.08 -45.32
CA GLU A 541 -19.50 -19.97 -46.48
C GLU A 541 -20.48 -19.39 -47.52
N GLU A 542 -21.65 -18.93 -47.08
CA GLU A 542 -22.63 -18.24 -47.92
C GLU A 542 -22.09 -16.92 -48.49
N ALA A 543 -21.38 -16.13 -47.68
CA ALA A 543 -20.76 -14.89 -48.13
C ALA A 543 -19.68 -15.16 -49.18
N THR A 544 -18.87 -16.20 -49.00
CA THR A 544 -17.84 -16.61 -49.95
C THR A 544 -18.44 -17.09 -51.27
N SER A 545 -19.53 -17.86 -51.20
CA SER A 545 -20.29 -18.31 -52.37
C SER A 545 -20.83 -17.13 -53.18
N ARG A 546 -21.41 -16.12 -52.51
CA ARG A 546 -21.87 -14.87 -53.15
C ARG A 546 -20.73 -14.08 -53.79
N ARG A 547 -19.58 -13.98 -53.13
CA ARG A 547 -18.37 -13.35 -53.69
C ARG A 547 -17.86 -14.08 -54.93
N MET A 548 -17.87 -15.42 -54.90
CA MET A 548 -17.48 -16.27 -56.04
C MET A 548 -18.42 -16.08 -57.22
N GLU A 549 -19.74 -16.07 -57.00
CA GLU A 549 -20.72 -15.83 -58.05
C GLU A 549 -20.53 -14.44 -58.69
N THR A 550 -20.33 -13.41 -57.85
CA THR A 550 -20.05 -12.04 -58.32
C THR A 550 -18.77 -11.99 -59.16
N TYR A 551 -17.70 -12.65 -58.71
CA TYR A 551 -16.45 -12.76 -59.46
C TYR A 551 -16.66 -13.42 -60.82
N MET A 552 -17.36 -14.56 -60.87
CA MET A 552 -17.63 -15.28 -62.12
C MET A 552 -18.50 -14.46 -63.07
N ASN A 553 -19.47 -13.69 -62.55
CA ASN A 553 -20.27 -12.77 -63.35
C ASN A 553 -19.42 -11.64 -63.96
N GLN A 554 -18.46 -11.09 -63.22
CA GLN A 554 -17.51 -10.10 -63.75
C GLN A 554 -16.59 -10.71 -64.82
N VAL A 555 -16.10 -11.94 -64.61
CA VAL A 555 -15.30 -12.66 -65.61
C VAL A 555 -16.09 -12.86 -66.90
N ARG A 556 -17.34 -13.35 -66.82
CA ARG A 556 -18.22 -13.53 -67.98
C ARG A 556 -18.47 -12.19 -68.69
N ALA A 557 -18.79 -11.12 -67.96
CA ALA A 557 -19.01 -9.79 -68.53
C ALA A 557 -17.76 -9.26 -69.25
N LYS A 558 -16.57 -9.44 -68.67
CA LYS A 558 -15.28 -9.08 -69.29
C LYS A 558 -15.00 -9.91 -70.54
N GLN A 559 -15.29 -11.21 -70.52
CA GLN A 559 -15.15 -12.08 -71.70
C GLN A 559 -16.05 -11.62 -72.85
N VAL A 560 -17.32 -11.33 -72.57
CA VAL A 560 -18.28 -10.80 -73.57
C VAL A 560 -17.79 -9.46 -74.12
N ARG A 561 -17.34 -8.55 -73.25
CA ARG A 561 -16.80 -7.24 -73.67
C ARG A 561 -15.54 -7.38 -74.51
N ALA A 562 -14.60 -8.25 -74.11
CA ALA A 562 -13.37 -8.50 -74.86
C ALA A 562 -13.66 -9.14 -76.23
N ALA A 563 -14.64 -10.06 -76.31
CA ALA A 563 -15.07 -10.65 -77.57
C ALA A 563 -15.67 -9.59 -78.51
N LYS A 564 -16.52 -8.69 -78.00
CA LYS A 564 -17.08 -7.57 -78.76
C LYS A 564 -16.00 -6.63 -79.29
N LEU A 565 -15.06 -6.22 -78.43
CA LEU A 565 -13.95 -5.35 -78.84
C LEU A 565 -13.03 -6.02 -79.87
N ARG A 566 -12.77 -7.33 -79.75
CA ARG A 566 -12.00 -8.11 -80.74
C ARG A 566 -12.72 -8.20 -82.09
N ALA A 567 -14.05 -8.26 -82.11
CA ALA A 567 -14.83 -8.26 -83.35
C ALA A 567 -14.76 -6.91 -84.10
N GLU A 568 -14.50 -5.79 -83.40
CA GLU A 568 -14.35 -4.46 -83.99
C GLU A 568 -12.93 -4.21 -84.57
N LEU A 569 -11.92 -4.99 -84.15
CA LEU A 569 -10.52 -4.82 -84.58
C LEU A 569 -10.29 -5.00 -86.09
N PRO A 570 -10.83 -6.02 -86.78
CA PRO A 570 -10.61 -6.20 -88.21
C PRO A 570 -11.10 -4.99 -89.04
N GLY A 571 -12.23 -4.39 -88.64
CA GLY A 571 -12.75 -3.19 -89.29
C GLY A 571 -11.81 -2.00 -89.16
N LEU A 572 -11.31 -1.75 -87.94
CA LEU A 572 -10.34 -0.68 -87.67
C LEU A 572 -8.97 -0.93 -88.33
N GLN A 573 -8.52 -2.19 -88.38
CA GLN A 573 -7.31 -2.57 -89.10
C GLN A 573 -7.45 -2.34 -90.61
N SER A 574 -8.62 -2.66 -91.18
CA SER A 574 -8.91 -2.35 -92.59
C SER A 574 -8.91 -0.84 -92.83
N ALA A 575 -9.53 -0.05 -91.96
CA ALA A 575 -9.58 1.41 -92.08
C ALA A 575 -8.19 2.05 -91.95
N LEU A 576 -7.34 1.52 -91.06
CA LEU A 576 -5.94 1.92 -90.95
C LEU A 576 -5.15 1.58 -92.22
N SER A 577 -5.35 0.39 -92.79
CA SER A 577 -4.69 -0.01 -94.03
C SER A 577 -5.09 0.89 -95.21
N VAL A 578 -6.39 1.22 -95.33
CA VAL A 578 -6.91 2.15 -96.34
C VAL A 578 -6.30 3.54 -96.14
N ALA A 579 -6.36 4.10 -94.93
CA ALA A 579 -5.79 5.41 -94.64
C ALA A 579 -4.26 5.47 -94.87
N SER A 580 -3.54 4.38 -94.61
CA SER A 580 -2.10 4.26 -94.89
C SER A 580 -1.81 4.22 -96.40
N THR A 581 -2.63 3.49 -97.17
CA THR A 581 -2.52 3.50 -98.64
C THR A 581 -2.85 4.87 -99.24
N GLU A 582 -3.89 5.56 -98.76
CA GLU A 582 -4.23 6.93 -99.16
C GLU A 582 -3.09 7.92 -98.88
N TYR A 583 -2.48 7.81 -97.69
CA TYR A 583 -1.33 8.64 -97.33
C TYR A 583 -0.13 8.38 -98.25
N THR A 584 0.18 7.12 -98.53
CA THR A 584 1.29 6.74 -99.42
C THR A 584 1.07 7.26 -100.84
N GLN A 585 -0.17 7.16 -101.36
CA GLN A 585 -0.54 7.71 -102.67
C GLN A 585 -0.47 9.25 -102.70
N ALA A 586 -0.95 9.92 -101.65
CA ALA A 586 -0.87 11.38 -101.54
C ALA A 586 0.58 11.86 -101.45
N GLN A 587 1.44 11.15 -100.70
CA GLN A 587 2.87 11.43 -100.58
C GLN A 587 3.60 11.26 -101.92
N GLN A 588 3.32 10.17 -102.67
CA GLN A 588 3.87 9.96 -104.00
C GLN A 588 3.40 11.04 -104.99
N ALA A 589 2.14 11.45 -104.93
CA ALA A 589 1.59 12.53 -105.74
C ALA A 589 2.22 13.88 -105.40
N GLU A 590 2.43 14.19 -104.11
CA GLU A 590 3.15 15.39 -103.68
C GLU A 590 4.60 15.39 -104.18
N GLU A 591 5.33 14.28 -104.00
CA GLU A 591 6.72 14.15 -104.45
C GLU A 591 6.84 14.34 -105.97
N THR A 592 5.94 13.71 -106.74
CA THR A 592 5.86 13.88 -108.19
C THR A 592 5.57 15.34 -108.56
N THR A 593 4.70 16.01 -107.81
CA THR A 593 4.37 17.42 -108.03
C THR A 593 5.55 18.34 -107.67
N ARG A 594 6.33 18.04 -106.62
CA ARG A 594 7.54 18.79 -106.26
C ARG A 594 8.66 18.61 -107.29
N ILE A 595 8.85 17.40 -107.82
CA ILE A 595 9.80 17.12 -108.90
C ILE A 595 9.45 17.92 -110.17
N ASN A 596 8.16 18.00 -110.51
CA ASN A 596 7.70 18.77 -111.66
C ASN A 596 7.81 20.30 -111.46
N TYR A 597 7.98 20.77 -110.21
CA TYR A 597 8.03 22.21 -109.86
C TYR A 597 9.09 22.50 -108.76
N PRO A 598 10.40 22.38 -109.06
CA PRO A 598 11.47 22.45 -108.06
C PRO A 598 11.67 23.84 -107.43
N ASP A 599 11.27 24.91 -108.12
CA ASP A 599 11.49 26.32 -107.67
C ASP A 599 10.39 26.84 -106.72
N VAL A 600 9.39 26.01 -106.37
CA VAL A 600 8.24 26.43 -105.55
C VAL A 600 8.45 26.06 -104.08
N TYR A 601 8.82 27.06 -103.27
CA TYR A 601 8.90 26.91 -101.81
C TYR A 601 7.55 27.19 -101.14
N VAL A 602 6.97 26.18 -100.48
CA VAL A 602 5.72 26.33 -99.71
C VAL A 602 6.00 26.99 -98.37
N SER A 603 5.93 28.32 -98.32
CA SER A 603 5.96 29.09 -97.07
C SER A 603 4.54 29.47 -96.65
N SER A 604 4.20 29.20 -95.39
CA SER A 604 2.85 29.37 -94.83
C SER A 604 2.40 30.83 -94.69
N HIS A 605 3.25 31.83 -94.99
CA HIS A 605 2.92 33.24 -94.79
C HIS A 605 3.49 34.15 -95.88
N LYS A 606 2.71 34.34 -96.97
CA LYS A 606 2.51 35.59 -97.75
C LYS A 606 2.03 35.25 -99.17
N ARG A 607 0.74 35.47 -99.45
CA ARG A 607 0.19 35.45 -100.82
C ARG A 607 0.68 36.69 -101.57
N ARG A 608 1.69 36.56 -102.44
CA ARG A 608 2.05 37.61 -103.42
C ARG A 608 1.59 37.19 -104.82
N HIS A 609 0.86 38.11 -105.45
CA HIS A 609 0.18 37.91 -106.71
C HIS A 609 1.17 37.77 -107.88
N GLY A 610 1.24 36.59 -108.52
CA GLY A 610 1.99 36.46 -109.80
C GLY A 610 2.38 35.05 -110.27
N TYR A 611 2.42 34.04 -109.40
CA TYR A 611 2.79 32.64 -109.75
C TYR A 611 1.66 31.65 -109.38
N TYR A 612 0.45 31.89 -109.90
CA TYR A 612 -0.76 31.35 -109.28
C TYR A 612 -1.16 29.91 -109.60
N LYS A 613 -0.85 29.34 -110.78
CA LYS A 613 -1.31 27.97 -111.09
C LYS A 613 -0.40 26.86 -110.57
N THR A 614 0.92 27.06 -110.65
CA THR A 614 1.91 26.05 -110.25
C THR A 614 2.09 25.99 -108.73
N SER A 615 2.02 27.13 -108.04
CA SER A 615 2.05 27.20 -106.57
C SER A 615 0.79 26.60 -105.92
N ASP A 616 -0.40 26.83 -106.51
CA ASP A 616 -1.64 26.24 -106.00
C ASP A 616 -1.66 24.70 -106.13
N GLN A 617 -1.06 24.13 -107.18
CA GLN A 617 -0.98 22.67 -107.35
C GLN A 617 -0.09 22.02 -106.29
N VAL A 618 1.08 22.59 -106.02
CA VAL A 618 1.98 22.12 -104.95
C VAL A 618 1.32 22.31 -103.58
N CYS A 619 0.69 23.46 -103.32
CA CYS A 619 0.00 23.74 -102.06
C CYS A 619 -1.19 22.79 -101.83
N THR A 620 -1.98 22.50 -102.87
CA THR A 620 -3.10 21.54 -102.81
C THR A 620 -2.60 20.13 -102.53
N ALA A 621 -1.49 19.71 -103.16
CA ALA A 621 -0.87 18.40 -102.90
C ALA A 621 -0.36 18.30 -101.45
N VAL A 622 0.33 19.33 -100.94
CA VAL A 622 0.79 19.39 -99.53
C VAL A 622 -0.40 19.35 -98.55
N HIS A 623 -1.47 20.09 -98.82
CA HIS A 623 -2.69 20.04 -98.00
C HIS A 623 -3.39 18.68 -98.06
N ALA A 624 -3.39 18.01 -99.23
CA ALA A 624 -3.92 16.67 -99.39
C ALA A 624 -3.10 15.63 -98.60
N THR A 625 -1.76 15.69 -98.66
CA THR A 625 -0.87 14.84 -97.86
C THR A 625 -1.04 15.09 -96.37
N SER A 626 -1.11 16.35 -95.93
CA SER A 626 -1.33 16.71 -94.53
C SER A 626 -2.71 16.24 -94.01
N SER A 627 -3.75 16.33 -94.85
CA SER A 627 -5.08 15.80 -94.54
C SER A 627 -5.07 14.27 -94.45
N ALA A 628 -4.41 13.58 -95.39
CA ALA A 628 -4.27 12.12 -95.39
C ALA A 628 -3.45 11.63 -94.18
N LEU A 629 -2.36 12.32 -93.83
CA LEU A 629 -1.55 12.06 -92.63
C LEU A 629 -2.39 12.23 -91.35
N SER A 630 -3.22 13.26 -91.29
CA SER A 630 -4.14 13.50 -90.18
C SER A 630 -5.17 12.37 -90.05
N ARG A 631 -5.72 11.87 -91.17
CA ARG A 631 -6.64 10.72 -91.19
C ARG A 631 -5.94 9.41 -90.77
N MET A 632 -4.73 9.16 -91.26
CA MET A 632 -3.92 8.00 -90.86
C MET A 632 -3.62 8.03 -89.37
N ASN A 633 -3.15 9.17 -88.84
CA ASN A 633 -2.87 9.34 -87.41
C ASN A 633 -4.13 9.23 -86.53
N ALA A 634 -5.31 9.59 -87.04
CA ALA A 634 -6.58 9.38 -86.36
C ALA A 634 -6.97 7.89 -86.35
N ALA A 635 -6.83 7.19 -87.48
CA ALA A 635 -7.07 5.75 -87.58
C ALA A 635 -6.13 4.94 -86.69
N GLN A 636 -4.84 5.29 -86.64
CA GLN A 636 -3.83 4.68 -85.78
C GLN A 636 -4.18 4.88 -84.30
N ARG A 637 -4.49 6.11 -83.90
CA ARG A 637 -4.92 6.41 -82.51
C ARG A 637 -6.17 5.62 -82.11
N ASN A 638 -7.14 5.46 -83.01
CA ASN A 638 -8.34 4.66 -82.74
C ASN A 638 -8.01 3.17 -82.57
N TRP A 639 -7.12 2.63 -83.39
CA TRP A 639 -6.66 1.24 -83.30
C TRP A 639 -5.86 1.01 -82.00
N ASP A 640 -4.90 1.88 -81.67
CA ASP A 640 -4.12 1.81 -80.44
C ASP A 640 -4.99 1.97 -79.19
N ALA A 641 -5.94 2.92 -79.20
CA ALA A 641 -6.88 3.12 -78.10
C ALA A 641 -7.75 1.88 -77.85
N LYS A 642 -8.22 1.22 -78.92
CA LYS A 642 -9.00 -0.01 -78.80
C LYS A 642 -8.18 -1.21 -78.35
N ASN A 643 -6.94 -1.36 -78.82
CA ASN A 643 -6.02 -2.36 -78.30
C ASN A 643 -5.69 -2.14 -76.82
N ALA A 644 -5.49 -0.89 -76.41
CA ALA A 644 -5.30 -0.55 -75.00
C ALA A 644 -6.55 -0.87 -74.15
N GLU A 645 -7.76 -0.64 -74.69
CA GLU A 645 -9.02 -1.01 -74.02
C GLU A 645 -9.15 -2.54 -73.85
N ILE A 646 -8.77 -3.32 -74.87
CA ILE A 646 -8.75 -4.79 -74.81
C ILE A 646 -7.75 -5.27 -73.75
N SER A 647 -6.52 -4.74 -73.77
CA SER A 647 -5.48 -5.09 -72.80
C SER A 647 -5.93 -4.84 -71.36
N LYS A 648 -6.64 -3.73 -71.10
CA LYS A 648 -7.23 -3.44 -69.78
C LYS A 648 -8.38 -4.38 -69.43
N THR A 649 -9.19 -4.79 -70.39
CA THR A 649 -10.39 -5.63 -70.17
C THR A 649 -10.04 -7.08 -69.85
N ILE A 650 -8.94 -7.61 -70.41
CA ILE A 650 -8.50 -8.99 -70.21
C ILE A 650 -7.88 -9.21 -68.82
N VAL A 651 -7.46 -8.14 -68.13
CA VAL A 651 -6.94 -8.25 -66.76
C VAL A 651 -7.99 -8.90 -65.86
N PRO A 652 -7.67 -10.01 -65.16
CA PRO A 652 -8.63 -10.69 -64.31
C PRO A 652 -9.11 -9.76 -63.18
N PRO A 653 -10.37 -9.90 -62.71
CA PRO A 653 -10.80 -9.23 -61.49
C PRO A 653 -9.93 -9.67 -60.28
N PRO A 654 -9.92 -8.89 -59.19
CA PRO A 654 -9.28 -9.29 -57.94
C PRO A 654 -9.74 -10.70 -57.50
N PHE A 655 -8.81 -11.50 -56.97
CA PHE A 655 -9.13 -12.85 -56.50
C PHE A 655 -10.07 -12.81 -55.30
N VAL A 656 -10.94 -13.82 -55.21
CA VAL A 656 -11.83 -13.99 -54.05
C VAL A 656 -11.01 -14.58 -52.90
N VAL A 657 -11.03 -13.93 -51.74
CA VAL A 657 -10.39 -14.41 -50.51
C VAL A 657 -11.46 -14.98 -49.60
N CYS A 658 -11.28 -16.23 -49.17
CA CYS A 658 -11.99 -16.78 -48.03
C CYS A 658 -11.10 -16.64 -46.79
N PRO A 659 -11.55 -16.00 -45.71
CA PRO A 659 -10.75 -15.86 -44.50
C PRO A 659 -10.66 -17.17 -43.70
N LEU A 660 -11.52 -18.15 -43.98
CA LEU A 660 -11.57 -19.44 -43.30
C LEU A 660 -11.01 -20.56 -44.20
N PRO A 661 -10.40 -21.60 -43.60
CA PRO A 661 -10.04 -22.84 -44.29
C PRO A 661 -11.24 -23.53 -44.98
N GLU A 662 -10.97 -24.28 -46.04
CA GLU A 662 -12.00 -25.05 -46.77
C GLU A 662 -12.60 -26.20 -45.95
N LEU A 663 -11.82 -26.82 -45.07
CA LEU A 663 -12.27 -27.94 -44.24
C LEU A 663 -12.92 -27.42 -42.95
N ALA A 664 -14.13 -27.90 -42.67
CA ALA A 664 -14.92 -27.63 -41.48
C ALA A 664 -14.09 -27.67 -40.19
N ASP A 665 -13.42 -28.79 -39.93
CA ASP A 665 -12.66 -29.04 -38.70
C ASP A 665 -11.53 -28.00 -38.51
N LYS A 666 -10.89 -27.59 -39.62
CA LYS A 666 -9.85 -26.55 -39.59
C LYS A 666 -10.46 -25.16 -39.40
N ALA A 667 -11.60 -24.88 -40.03
CA ALA A 667 -12.32 -23.62 -39.84
C ALA A 667 -12.81 -23.46 -38.41
N PHE A 668 -13.34 -24.51 -37.80
CA PHE A 668 -13.74 -24.55 -36.40
C PHE A 668 -12.58 -24.32 -35.44
N SER A 669 -11.44 -24.95 -35.70
CA SER A 669 -10.23 -24.70 -34.90
C SER A 669 -9.85 -23.23 -34.93
N VAL A 670 -9.90 -22.60 -36.12
CA VAL A 670 -9.58 -21.17 -36.30
C VAL A 670 -10.63 -20.28 -35.62
N LEU A 671 -11.92 -20.55 -35.82
CA LEU A 671 -13.02 -19.79 -35.23
C LEU A 671 -12.99 -19.84 -33.71
N PHE A 672 -12.67 -20.98 -33.12
CA PHE A 672 -12.50 -21.11 -31.67
C PHE A 672 -11.45 -20.13 -31.14
N PHE A 673 -10.27 -20.04 -31.75
CA PHE A 673 -9.23 -19.11 -31.25
C PHE A 673 -9.59 -17.64 -31.45
N PHE A 674 -10.43 -17.31 -32.45
CA PHE A 674 -10.92 -15.94 -32.64
C PHE A 674 -12.09 -15.57 -31.71
N LEU A 675 -12.88 -16.56 -31.31
CA LEU A 675 -14.11 -16.40 -30.54
C LEU A 675 -14.04 -17.16 -29.21
N ILE A 676 -12.83 -17.33 -28.66
CA ILE A 676 -12.62 -18.09 -27.44
C ILE A 676 -13.38 -17.39 -26.29
N PRO A 677 -14.21 -18.13 -25.51
CA PRO A 677 -14.90 -17.52 -24.38
C PRO A 677 -13.92 -16.94 -23.35
N PRO A 678 -14.25 -15.81 -22.70
CA PRO A 678 -13.32 -15.11 -21.79
C PRO A 678 -12.74 -16.00 -20.68
N SER A 679 -13.54 -16.87 -20.06
CA SER A 679 -13.07 -17.80 -19.02
C SER A 679 -12.03 -18.80 -19.56
N LEU A 680 -12.25 -19.32 -20.78
CA LEU A 680 -11.33 -20.27 -21.44
C LEU A 680 -10.06 -19.59 -21.94
N ASP A 681 -10.15 -18.33 -22.38
CA ASP A 681 -9.00 -17.51 -22.74
C ASP A 681 -8.09 -17.26 -21.52
N THR A 682 -8.68 -16.86 -20.39
CA THR A 682 -7.97 -16.72 -19.12
C THR A 682 -7.37 -18.05 -18.65
N LEU A 683 -8.10 -19.16 -18.77
CA LEU A 683 -7.57 -20.49 -18.48
C LEU A 683 -6.34 -20.81 -19.34
N SER A 684 -6.36 -20.44 -20.62
CA SER A 684 -5.24 -20.65 -21.54
C SER A 684 -4.01 -19.83 -21.17
N ARG A 685 -4.19 -18.56 -20.77
CA ARG A 685 -3.09 -17.70 -20.28
C ARG A 685 -2.47 -18.26 -19.01
N LEU A 686 -3.28 -18.56 -18.00
CA LEU A 686 -2.80 -19.13 -16.74
C LEU A 686 -2.16 -20.51 -16.94
N ALA A 687 -2.61 -21.30 -17.91
CA ALA A 687 -1.97 -22.57 -18.28
C ALA A 687 -0.55 -22.35 -18.82
N VAL A 688 -0.35 -21.32 -19.64
CA VAL A 688 0.97 -20.94 -20.15
C VAL A 688 1.86 -20.44 -19.01
N GLU A 689 1.37 -19.51 -18.20
CA GLU A 689 2.12 -18.98 -17.04
C GLU A 689 2.52 -20.09 -16.06
N ALA A 690 1.62 -21.03 -15.76
CA ALA A 690 1.91 -22.16 -14.88
C ALA A 690 2.95 -23.13 -15.46
N GLN A 691 3.00 -23.30 -16.79
CA GLN A 691 4.04 -24.11 -17.44
C GLN A 691 5.39 -23.39 -17.46
N VAL A 692 5.39 -22.07 -17.66
CA VAL A 692 6.60 -21.24 -17.70
C VAL A 692 7.19 -21.03 -16.30
N SER A 693 6.38 -20.93 -15.24
CA SER A 693 6.87 -20.71 -13.88
C SER A 693 7.74 -21.86 -13.32
N LEU A 694 7.69 -23.05 -13.95
CA LEU A 694 8.61 -24.15 -13.66
C LEU A 694 10.00 -23.99 -14.27
N VAL A 695 10.16 -23.06 -15.22
CA VAL A 695 11.43 -22.78 -15.91
C VAL A 695 12.09 -21.59 -15.20
N PRO A 696 13.35 -21.71 -14.76
CA PRO A 696 14.04 -20.68 -13.98
C PRO A 696 14.32 -19.39 -14.75
#